data_AF-I4WE44-F1
#
_entry.id   AF-I4WE44-F1
#
_cell.length_a   1.000
_cell.length_b   1.000
_cell.length_c   1.000
_cell.angle_alpha   90.00
_cell.angle_beta   90.00
_cell.angle_gamma   90.00
#
_symmetry.space_group_name_H-M   'P 1'
#
loop_
_entity.id
_entity.type
_entity.pdbx_description
1 polymer ?
#
loop_
_entity_poly.entity_id
_entity_poly.type
_entity_poly.pdbx_seq_one_letter_code
_entity_poly.pdbx_strand_id
1 'polypeptide(L)'
;MTSNLEYAQLATHVYARSSANRTPLTDGWVQISRQEDDMWGFSASAYQRGGEIVISFAGTNESMDWASNVPAGIGLGAFQVTEALDFVLGLMAQNPGATFSLTGHSLGGGLASVMAVFLDLQATVFDPAPFELSARNDILLGTLQTYLFTSGYNNAAFDDYTSSLGALFSQREPNVVAYSTDGEVLEYLRSILPPIQGAAYEYEVGTPSVLESVPGSMAISLHSMDLLSSVMRSQAFNTGLIEQNRAFSVFTDTGLYAADTRSDKRDFMASLHNRQLASGTNGSGILDAVGVDLQKIGTRGTAFEKNINRGALATLAEYYYFETSPTSLEFLDVVQGGITLDLSKIASGSDRKGQDMLLANIKSWLADKENLSPDLGEVQRVTLQSGAGSLQVVVEDDDKKDVILGGDGSDQISAGGGDDFIFGLDDSDILRGGAGKDELHGGDGDDTLYAGSGADDADTSENRLFGGWGNDTLYGSAGRDYLSAGGNTDTLRGGDGFDIYDIDNLDTIEDSDGKGAVYRGSMQLTGGTREEGDPENTYYGGGDVYVLDGTTLRVNGGLTIENYHKDAHDLGIFLKTEDDDDEDAPDVGPAENKKSPIVIDLDGDGVETVAMDKDRYFDHDANGMRERTAWASAMMGFWCAT
;
A
#
# COMPACT_ATOMS: atom_id res chain seq x y z
N MET A 1 -44.53 3.69 0.24
CA MET A 1 -44.12 2.70 1.25
C MET A 1 -42.62 2.75 1.29
N THR A 2 -42.08 2.97 2.47
CA THR A 2 -40.64 2.97 2.75
C THR A 2 -40.02 1.62 2.36
N SER A 3 -38.93 1.67 1.59
CA SER A 3 -38.13 0.50 1.23
C SER A 3 -37.17 0.10 2.36
N ASN A 4 -36.66 -1.13 2.33
CA ASN A 4 -35.72 -1.63 3.34
C ASN A 4 -34.43 -0.80 3.39
N LEU A 5 -34.01 -0.26 2.25
CA LEU A 5 -32.84 0.60 2.13
C LEU A 5 -33.04 1.97 2.81
N GLU A 6 -34.25 2.51 2.71
CA GLU A 6 -34.62 3.75 3.41
C GLU A 6 -34.69 3.51 4.92
N TYR A 7 -35.24 2.37 5.38
CA TYR A 7 -35.18 2.01 6.80
C TYR A 7 -33.74 1.93 7.31
N ALA A 8 -32.84 1.28 6.56
CA ALA A 8 -31.42 1.19 6.92
C ALA A 8 -30.77 2.59 7.03
N GLN A 9 -31.13 3.50 6.13
CA GLN A 9 -30.64 4.88 6.18
C GLN A 9 -31.13 5.64 7.41
N LEU A 10 -32.43 5.54 7.72
CA LEU A 10 -33.01 6.22 8.89
C LEU A 10 -32.43 5.67 10.20
N ALA A 11 -32.20 4.35 10.26
CA ALA A 11 -31.50 3.66 11.34
C ALA A 11 -30.01 4.03 11.44
N THR A 12 -29.37 4.42 10.34
CA THR A 12 -28.01 5.00 10.37
C THR A 12 -28.04 6.45 10.87
N HIS A 13 -28.99 7.26 10.40
CA HIS A 13 -29.06 8.70 10.67
C HIS A 13 -29.32 9.03 12.14
N VAL A 14 -30.05 8.17 12.87
CA VAL A 14 -30.44 8.46 14.25
C VAL A 14 -29.24 8.60 15.19
N TYR A 15 -28.12 7.93 14.89
CA TYR A 15 -26.91 7.98 15.70
C TYR A 15 -26.37 9.41 15.89
N ALA A 16 -25.92 9.72 17.11
CA ALA A 16 -25.23 10.97 17.40
C ALA A 16 -23.86 10.98 16.70
N ARG A 17 -23.63 11.97 15.84
CA ARG A 17 -22.40 12.13 15.04
C ARG A 17 -22.05 13.60 14.88
N SER A 18 -20.78 13.89 14.67
CA SER A 18 -20.35 15.23 14.28
C SER A 18 -20.87 15.58 12.89
N SER A 19 -20.81 16.86 12.54
CA SER A 19 -21.19 17.32 11.19
C SER A 19 -20.37 16.65 10.07
N ALA A 20 -19.13 16.24 10.36
CA ALA A 20 -18.25 15.57 9.40
C ALA A 20 -18.70 14.14 9.06
N ASN A 21 -19.39 13.47 9.99
CA ASN A 21 -19.72 12.04 9.89
C ASN A 21 -21.23 11.75 9.85
N ARG A 22 -22.07 12.78 10.02
CA ARG A 22 -23.54 12.63 10.00
C ARG A 22 -24.04 12.26 8.60
N THR A 23 -24.76 11.16 8.52
CA THR A 23 -25.43 10.70 7.30
C THR A 23 -26.53 11.67 6.87
N PRO A 24 -26.65 12.03 5.58
CA PRO A 24 -27.74 12.90 5.13
C PRO A 24 -29.09 12.17 5.11
N LEU A 25 -30.18 12.92 5.30
CA LEU A 25 -31.53 12.47 4.96
C LEU A 25 -31.75 12.66 3.46
N THR A 26 -32.20 11.60 2.77
CA THR A 26 -32.52 11.64 1.33
C THR A 26 -34.01 11.32 1.11
N ASP A 27 -34.44 11.23 -0.14
CA ASP A 27 -35.77 10.71 -0.54
C ASP A 27 -36.98 11.47 0.04
N GLY A 28 -36.77 12.74 0.41
CA GLY A 28 -37.81 13.63 0.94
C GLY A 28 -38.13 13.43 2.42
N TRP A 29 -37.31 12.65 3.15
CA TRP A 29 -37.44 12.50 4.59
C TRP A 29 -37.03 13.78 5.33
N VAL A 30 -37.88 14.20 6.28
CA VAL A 30 -37.60 15.33 7.18
C VAL A 30 -37.67 14.85 8.61
N GLN A 31 -36.65 15.17 9.41
CA GLN A 31 -36.69 14.92 10.85
C GLN A 31 -37.68 15.88 11.51
N ILE A 32 -38.74 15.35 12.12
CA ILE A 32 -39.80 16.13 12.79
C ILE A 32 -39.70 16.09 14.31
N SER A 33 -38.97 15.11 14.86
CA SER A 33 -38.71 14.99 16.29
C SER A 33 -37.37 14.29 16.51
N ARG A 34 -36.69 14.64 17.60
CA ARG A 34 -35.47 13.97 18.06
C ARG A 34 -35.40 14.02 19.57
N GLN A 35 -35.24 12.85 20.16
CA GLN A 35 -34.82 12.65 21.53
C GLN A 35 -33.31 12.46 21.49
N GLU A 36 -32.57 13.42 22.04
CA GLU A 36 -31.13 13.26 22.21
C GLU A 36 -30.84 12.24 23.32
N ASP A 37 -29.64 11.69 23.24
CA ASP A 37 -29.14 10.69 24.15
C ASP A 37 -29.23 11.16 25.61
N ASP A 38 -29.89 10.35 26.43
CA ASP A 38 -30.11 10.65 27.83
C ASP A 38 -29.21 9.81 28.74
N MET A 39 -29.37 9.99 30.05
CA MET A 39 -28.55 9.30 31.04
C MET A 39 -28.71 7.77 31.06
N TRP A 40 -29.70 7.24 30.34
CA TRP A 40 -29.99 5.81 30.23
C TRP A 40 -29.65 5.27 28.83
N GLY A 41 -29.00 6.07 27.97
CA GLY A 41 -28.61 5.68 26.63
C GLY A 41 -29.77 5.59 25.64
N PHE A 42 -30.93 6.20 25.96
CA PHE A 42 -32.07 6.23 25.04
C PHE A 42 -31.95 7.42 24.08
N SER A 43 -31.97 7.13 22.78
CA SER A 43 -32.13 8.16 21.75
C SER A 43 -32.99 7.67 20.59
N ALA A 44 -33.76 8.59 20.04
CA ALA A 44 -34.74 8.31 19.00
C ALA A 44 -34.93 9.51 18.08
N SER A 45 -35.39 9.27 16.87
CA SER A 45 -35.79 10.32 15.93
C SER A 45 -36.99 9.86 15.12
N ALA A 46 -37.85 10.82 14.75
CA ALA A 46 -38.98 10.56 13.88
C ALA A 46 -38.81 11.34 12.58
N TYR A 47 -39.02 10.63 11.48
CA TYR A 47 -38.87 11.16 10.13
C TYR A 47 -40.20 11.09 9.41
N GLN A 48 -40.57 12.18 8.74
CA GLN A 48 -41.83 12.29 8.02
C GLN A 48 -41.59 12.44 6.53
N ARG A 49 -42.42 11.74 5.74
CA ARG A 49 -42.57 11.94 4.30
C ARG A 49 -44.03 11.84 3.92
N GLY A 50 -44.65 12.97 3.59
CA GLY A 50 -46.09 13.04 3.35
C GLY A 50 -46.88 12.61 4.59
N GLY A 51 -47.75 11.60 4.45
CA GLY A 51 -48.54 11.04 5.56
C GLY A 51 -47.85 9.88 6.30
N GLU A 52 -46.63 9.52 5.93
CA GLU A 52 -45.85 8.42 6.54
C GLU A 52 -44.86 8.98 7.56
N ILE A 53 -44.82 8.37 8.75
CA ILE A 53 -43.87 8.68 9.82
C ILE A 53 -43.12 7.40 10.19
N VAL A 54 -41.80 7.43 10.09
CA VAL A 54 -40.91 6.36 10.53
C VAL A 54 -40.23 6.80 11.82
N ILE A 55 -40.36 6.00 12.87
CA ILE A 55 -39.65 6.22 14.14
C ILE A 55 -38.43 5.31 14.17
N SER A 56 -37.26 5.92 14.32
CA SER A 56 -35.99 5.21 14.44
C SER A 56 -35.44 5.32 15.85
N PHE A 57 -35.01 4.20 16.41
CA PHE A 57 -34.27 4.16 17.68
C PHE A 57 -32.80 3.90 17.41
N ALA A 58 -31.91 4.60 18.12
CA ALA A 58 -30.48 4.33 18.03
C ALA A 58 -30.11 3.07 18.82
N GLY A 59 -29.05 2.40 18.38
CA GLY A 59 -28.39 1.40 19.20
C GLY A 59 -27.45 2.02 20.23
N THR A 60 -26.78 1.16 21.00
CA THR A 60 -25.72 1.53 21.94
C THR A 60 -24.65 2.40 21.27
N ASN A 61 -24.29 3.53 21.88
CA ASN A 61 -23.32 4.48 21.35
C ASN A 61 -22.17 4.78 22.35
N GLU A 62 -22.19 4.23 23.59
CA GLU A 62 -21.09 4.32 24.56
C GLU A 62 -20.67 2.96 25.17
N SER A 63 -19.40 2.84 25.59
CA SER A 63 -18.87 1.61 26.20
C SER A 63 -19.42 1.31 27.60
N MET A 64 -20.21 2.22 28.20
CA MET A 64 -20.87 2.04 29.49
C MET A 64 -22.31 1.49 29.35
N ASP A 65 -22.85 1.48 28.13
CA ASP A 65 -24.24 1.14 27.85
C ASP A 65 -24.50 -0.37 27.74
N TRP A 66 -23.52 -1.16 27.26
CA TRP A 66 -23.72 -2.60 27.08
C TRP A 66 -24.05 -3.32 28.40
N ALA A 67 -23.49 -2.85 29.53
CA ALA A 67 -23.76 -3.41 30.86
C ALA A 67 -25.17 -3.06 31.39
N SER A 68 -25.78 -1.97 30.89
CA SER A 68 -27.13 -1.51 31.23
C SER A 68 -28.20 -2.03 30.26
N ASN A 69 -27.83 -2.35 29.01
CA ASN A 69 -28.73 -2.71 27.92
C ASN A 69 -29.09 -4.21 27.86
N VAL A 70 -28.21 -5.10 28.35
CA VAL A 70 -28.50 -6.55 28.45
C VAL A 70 -29.67 -6.86 29.41
N PRO A 71 -29.78 -6.20 30.59
CA PRO A 71 -30.98 -6.31 31.44
C PRO A 71 -32.29 -5.89 30.77
N ALA A 72 -32.27 -4.86 29.91
CA ALA A 72 -33.46 -4.37 29.20
C ALA A 72 -34.02 -5.41 28.21
N GLY A 73 -33.16 -6.17 27.52
CA GLY A 73 -33.59 -7.26 26.63
C GLY A 73 -34.29 -8.41 27.37
N ILE A 74 -33.82 -8.76 28.58
CA ILE A 74 -34.38 -9.84 29.42
C ILE A 74 -35.49 -9.38 30.38
N GLY A 75 -35.94 -8.12 30.29
CA GLY A 75 -37.09 -7.60 31.04
C GLY A 75 -36.83 -7.14 32.47
N LEU A 76 -35.57 -6.84 32.84
CA LEU A 76 -35.19 -6.29 34.14
C LEU A 76 -34.68 -4.85 33.98
N GLY A 77 -35.37 -3.87 34.58
CA GLY A 77 -34.93 -2.46 34.53
C GLY A 77 -35.11 -1.79 33.17
N ALA A 78 -36.20 -2.09 32.46
CA ALA A 78 -36.46 -1.66 31.08
C ALA A 78 -36.92 -0.19 30.92
N PHE A 79 -36.14 0.77 31.43
CA PHE A 79 -36.44 2.20 31.30
C PHE A 79 -36.55 2.63 29.83
N GLN A 80 -35.64 2.16 28.99
CA GLN A 80 -35.64 2.41 27.55
C GLN A 80 -36.91 1.91 26.83
N VAL A 81 -37.54 0.82 27.30
CA VAL A 81 -38.82 0.33 26.74
C VAL A 81 -39.95 1.30 27.08
N THR A 82 -39.93 1.86 28.28
CA THR A 82 -40.91 2.86 28.71
C THR A 82 -40.74 4.15 27.91
N GLU A 83 -39.50 4.63 27.75
CA GLU A 83 -39.15 5.83 26.99
C GLU A 83 -39.48 5.67 25.50
N ALA A 84 -39.18 4.51 24.91
CA ALA A 84 -39.57 4.20 23.53
C ALA A 84 -41.09 4.25 23.34
N LEU A 85 -41.85 3.64 24.26
CA LEU A 85 -43.31 3.60 24.19
C LEU A 85 -43.93 4.99 24.35
N ASP A 86 -43.41 5.78 25.30
CA ASP A 86 -43.82 7.17 25.52
C ASP A 86 -43.57 8.03 24.27
N PHE A 87 -42.38 7.91 23.67
CA PHE A 87 -42.00 8.64 22.47
C PHE A 87 -42.91 8.30 21.28
N VAL A 88 -43.18 7.01 21.04
CA VAL A 88 -44.06 6.57 19.94
C VAL A 88 -45.48 7.08 20.13
N LEU A 89 -46.05 6.90 21.32
CA LEU A 89 -47.43 7.32 21.60
C LEU A 89 -47.60 8.84 21.57
N GLY A 90 -46.59 9.58 22.04
CA GLY A 90 -46.53 11.04 21.91
C GLY A 90 -46.61 11.50 20.46
N LEU A 91 -45.86 10.85 19.56
CA LEU A 91 -45.89 11.17 18.13
C LEU A 91 -47.20 10.78 17.45
N MET A 92 -47.77 9.62 17.81
CA MET A 92 -49.08 9.18 17.32
C MET A 92 -50.19 10.16 17.73
N ALA A 93 -50.16 10.65 18.97
CA ALA A 93 -51.13 11.63 19.46
C ALA A 93 -51.00 12.99 18.75
N GLN A 94 -49.78 13.41 18.41
CA GLN A 94 -49.51 14.67 17.72
C GLN A 94 -49.85 14.63 16.22
N ASN A 95 -49.88 13.45 15.61
CA ASN A 95 -50.07 13.28 14.16
C ASN A 95 -51.25 12.34 13.85
N PRO A 96 -52.49 12.71 14.22
CA PRO A 96 -53.66 11.87 13.97
C PRO A 96 -53.87 11.70 12.46
N GLY A 97 -53.90 10.45 12.00
CA GLY A 97 -54.09 10.09 10.59
C GLY A 97 -52.79 9.84 9.80
N ALA A 98 -51.62 10.00 10.43
CA ALA A 98 -50.37 9.51 9.86
C ALA A 98 -50.29 7.97 9.94
N THR A 99 -49.59 7.37 8.98
CA THR A 99 -49.20 5.95 9.04
C THR A 99 -47.85 5.83 9.72
N PHE A 100 -47.73 4.95 10.71
CA PHE A 100 -46.52 4.77 11.50
C PHE A 100 -45.83 3.44 11.18
N SER A 101 -44.51 3.48 11.11
CA SER A 101 -43.65 2.29 11.12
C SER A 101 -42.37 2.56 11.90
N LEU A 102 -41.63 1.50 12.20
CA LEU A 102 -40.52 1.53 13.13
C LEU A 102 -39.24 0.98 12.50
N THR A 103 -38.11 1.49 12.94
CA THR A 103 -36.79 0.96 12.58
C THR A 103 -35.76 1.21 13.67
N GLY A 104 -34.60 0.58 13.53
CA GLY A 104 -33.49 0.74 14.46
C GLY A 104 -32.43 -0.33 14.25
N HIS A 105 -31.26 -0.07 14.81
CA HIS A 105 -30.12 -0.97 14.80
C HIS A 105 -29.77 -1.43 16.22
N SER A 106 -29.29 -2.66 16.41
CA SER A 106 -28.82 -3.15 17.72
C SER A 106 -29.91 -3.06 18.80
N LEU A 107 -29.62 -2.42 19.94
CA LEU A 107 -30.61 -2.10 20.97
C LEU A 107 -31.85 -1.41 20.37
N GLY A 108 -31.66 -0.41 19.51
CA GLY A 108 -32.74 0.31 18.86
C GLY A 108 -33.57 -0.57 17.93
N GLY A 109 -32.95 -1.57 17.29
CA GLY A 109 -33.67 -2.59 16.54
C GLY A 109 -34.55 -3.44 17.44
N GLY A 110 -34.04 -3.84 18.60
CA GLY A 110 -34.82 -4.54 19.62
C GLY A 110 -36.00 -3.71 20.16
N LEU A 111 -35.78 -2.42 20.45
CA LEU A 111 -36.83 -1.46 20.85
C LEU A 111 -37.91 -1.32 19.77
N ALA A 112 -37.50 -1.17 18.51
CA ALA A 112 -38.43 -1.13 17.38
C ALA A 112 -39.28 -2.40 17.30
N SER A 113 -38.67 -3.58 17.43
CA SER A 113 -39.41 -4.85 17.37
C SER A 113 -40.43 -5.01 18.50
N VAL A 114 -40.08 -4.65 19.73
CA VAL A 114 -41.05 -4.76 20.86
C VAL A 114 -42.18 -3.73 20.72
N MET A 115 -41.89 -2.52 20.27
CA MET A 115 -42.92 -1.51 19.98
C MET A 115 -43.84 -1.95 18.84
N ALA A 116 -43.32 -2.64 17.82
CA ALA A 116 -44.11 -3.19 16.72
C ALA A 116 -45.17 -4.18 17.22
N VAL A 117 -44.75 -5.09 18.10
CA VAL A 117 -45.64 -6.08 18.71
C VAL A 117 -46.65 -5.41 19.66
N PHE A 118 -46.20 -4.48 20.49
CA PHE A 118 -47.05 -3.78 21.46
C PHE A 118 -48.16 -2.97 20.79
N LEU A 119 -47.86 -2.31 19.66
CA LEU A 119 -48.74 -1.34 19.02
C LEU A 119 -49.35 -1.83 17.71
N ASP A 120 -49.08 -3.07 17.29
CA ASP A 120 -49.51 -3.62 16.00
C ASP A 120 -49.02 -2.79 14.80
N LEU A 121 -47.74 -2.42 14.83
CA LEU A 121 -47.09 -1.63 13.79
C LEU A 121 -46.12 -2.48 12.97
N GLN A 122 -45.83 -2.03 11.75
CA GLN A 122 -44.77 -2.61 10.93
C GLN A 122 -43.39 -2.13 11.41
N ALA A 123 -42.41 -3.03 11.44
CA ALA A 123 -41.02 -2.68 11.71
C ALA A 123 -40.04 -3.36 10.76
N THR A 124 -39.00 -2.63 10.37
CA THR A 124 -37.83 -3.18 9.68
C THR A 124 -36.59 -2.85 10.49
N VAL A 125 -35.90 -3.87 10.99
CA VAL A 125 -34.86 -3.73 12.02
C VAL A 125 -33.55 -4.38 11.59
N PHE A 126 -32.45 -3.91 12.16
CA PHE A 126 -31.09 -4.31 11.79
C PHE A 126 -30.32 -4.77 13.03
N ASP A 127 -29.73 -5.96 12.96
CA ASP A 127 -29.07 -6.65 14.07
C ASP A 127 -29.79 -6.48 15.42
N PRO A 128 -31.09 -6.84 15.51
CA PRO A 128 -31.91 -6.48 16.66
C PRO A 128 -31.50 -7.22 17.93
N ALA A 129 -31.45 -6.47 19.04
CA ALA A 129 -31.24 -7.02 20.37
C ALA A 129 -32.41 -7.95 20.81
N PRO A 130 -32.16 -8.92 21.72
CA PRO A 130 -33.12 -9.97 22.03
C PRO A 130 -34.21 -9.53 23.03
N PHE A 131 -35.28 -8.91 22.54
CA PHE A 131 -36.39 -8.38 23.35
C PHE A 131 -37.61 -9.31 23.49
N GLU A 132 -37.58 -10.55 22.99
CA GLU A 132 -38.76 -11.43 23.04
C GLU A 132 -39.23 -11.67 24.48
N LEU A 133 -38.31 -11.88 25.42
CA LEU A 133 -38.65 -12.06 26.83
C LEU A 133 -39.36 -10.84 27.42
N SER A 134 -38.92 -9.64 27.04
CA SER A 134 -39.56 -8.39 27.46
C SER A 134 -40.96 -8.24 26.88
N ALA A 135 -41.16 -8.61 25.61
CA ALA A 135 -42.46 -8.55 24.96
C ALA A 135 -43.50 -9.50 25.58
N ARG A 136 -43.05 -10.56 26.25
CA ARG A 136 -43.89 -11.58 26.90
C ARG A 136 -43.97 -11.42 28.42
N ASN A 137 -43.36 -10.39 29.00
CA ASN A 137 -43.30 -10.20 30.44
C ASN A 137 -44.55 -9.49 30.97
N ASP A 138 -45.49 -10.25 31.54
CA ASP A 138 -46.76 -9.73 32.08
C ASP A 138 -46.58 -8.64 33.16
N ILE A 139 -45.53 -8.72 33.97
CA ILE A 139 -45.24 -7.74 35.03
C ILE A 139 -44.82 -6.41 34.40
N LEU A 140 -43.94 -6.46 33.40
CA LEU A 140 -43.53 -5.28 32.64
C LEU A 140 -44.73 -4.66 31.92
N LEU A 141 -45.55 -5.48 31.24
CA LEU A 141 -46.75 -5.03 30.54
C LEU A 141 -47.75 -4.31 31.47
N GLY A 142 -48.03 -4.87 32.65
CA GLY A 142 -48.90 -4.22 33.63
C GLY A 142 -48.32 -2.91 34.18
N THR A 143 -46.99 -2.85 34.35
CA THR A 143 -46.28 -1.63 34.77
C THR A 143 -46.38 -0.54 33.70
N LEU A 144 -46.13 -0.89 32.44
CA LEU A 144 -46.26 0.01 31.30
C LEU A 144 -47.70 0.51 31.13
N GLN A 145 -48.70 -0.37 31.24
CA GLN A 145 -50.12 0.02 31.14
C GLN A 145 -50.50 1.04 32.24
N THR A 146 -50.03 0.81 33.47
CA THR A 146 -50.23 1.75 34.57
C THR A 146 -49.57 3.10 34.27
N TYR A 147 -48.32 3.08 33.81
CA TYR A 147 -47.58 4.28 33.42
C TYR A 147 -48.33 5.08 32.34
N LEU A 148 -48.72 4.42 31.24
CA LEU A 148 -49.42 5.06 30.12
C LEU A 148 -50.73 5.72 30.55
N PHE A 149 -51.53 5.02 31.37
CA PHE A 149 -52.76 5.56 31.93
C PHE A 149 -52.49 6.83 32.75
N THR A 150 -51.44 6.84 33.58
CA THR A 150 -51.07 8.02 34.37
C THR A 150 -50.49 9.16 33.55
N SER A 151 -49.82 8.85 32.42
CA SER A 151 -49.27 9.82 31.47
C SER A 151 -50.33 10.35 30.48
N GLY A 152 -51.58 9.88 30.57
CA GLY A 152 -52.69 10.37 29.75
C GLY A 152 -52.74 9.76 28.35
N TYR A 153 -51.97 8.70 28.09
CA TYR A 153 -52.05 7.96 26.84
C TYR A 153 -53.16 6.90 26.91
N ASN A 154 -53.89 6.77 25.80
CA ASN A 154 -54.86 5.69 25.58
C ASN A 154 -54.62 5.12 24.19
N ASN A 155 -54.27 3.84 24.09
CA ASN A 155 -53.99 3.16 22.83
C ASN A 155 -54.62 1.77 22.83
N ALA A 156 -55.66 1.59 22.01
CA ALA A 156 -56.41 0.35 21.92
C ALA A 156 -55.54 -0.86 21.54
N ALA A 157 -54.54 -0.67 20.66
CA ALA A 157 -53.68 -1.78 20.23
C ALA A 157 -52.80 -2.30 21.38
N PHE A 158 -52.32 -1.40 22.26
CA PHE A 158 -51.58 -1.76 23.46
C PHE A 158 -52.48 -2.39 24.53
N ASP A 159 -53.67 -1.84 24.73
CA ASP A 159 -54.65 -2.40 25.68
C ASP A 159 -55.10 -3.82 25.26
N ASP A 160 -55.31 -4.04 23.96
CA ASP A 160 -55.58 -5.37 23.41
C ASP A 160 -54.41 -6.32 23.64
N TYR A 161 -53.16 -5.85 23.45
CA TYR A 161 -51.96 -6.66 23.66
C TYR A 161 -51.81 -7.11 25.11
N THR A 162 -51.86 -6.16 26.04
CA THR A 162 -51.74 -6.40 27.48
C THR A 162 -52.87 -7.30 28.00
N SER A 163 -54.10 -7.12 27.51
CA SER A 163 -55.25 -7.94 27.88
C SER A 163 -55.19 -9.36 27.31
N SER A 164 -54.39 -9.59 26.27
CA SER A 164 -54.27 -10.90 25.60
C SER A 164 -53.35 -11.90 26.32
N LEU A 165 -52.61 -11.47 27.36
CA LEU A 165 -51.63 -12.30 28.08
C LEU A 165 -50.67 -13.05 27.14
N GLY A 166 -50.13 -12.33 26.15
CA GLY A 166 -49.19 -12.86 25.16
C GLY A 166 -49.81 -13.62 23.99
N ALA A 167 -51.14 -13.82 23.96
CA ALA A 167 -51.81 -14.52 22.85
C ALA A 167 -51.71 -13.80 21.51
N LEU A 168 -51.54 -12.47 21.53
CA LEU A 168 -51.33 -11.67 20.31
C LEU A 168 -49.87 -11.64 19.85
N PHE A 169 -48.90 -12.13 20.63
CA PHE A 169 -47.48 -12.11 20.24
C PHE A 169 -47.25 -12.77 18.89
N SER A 170 -47.68 -14.03 18.72
CA SER A 170 -47.46 -14.78 17.46
C SER A 170 -48.26 -14.23 16.27
N GLN A 171 -49.25 -13.37 16.52
CA GLN A 171 -50.00 -12.70 15.45
C GLN A 171 -49.32 -11.42 14.97
N ARG A 172 -48.57 -10.75 15.85
CA ARG A 172 -47.93 -9.45 15.59
C ARG A 172 -46.42 -9.55 15.36
N GLU A 173 -45.77 -10.62 15.82
CA GLU A 173 -44.37 -10.91 15.50
C GLU A 173 -44.07 -10.89 13.98
N PRO A 174 -44.95 -11.40 13.08
CA PRO A 174 -44.76 -11.29 11.64
C PRO A 174 -44.76 -9.86 11.07
N ASN A 175 -45.15 -8.84 11.86
CA ASN A 175 -45.05 -7.43 11.46
C ASN A 175 -43.60 -6.92 11.49
N VAL A 176 -42.68 -7.70 12.10
CA VAL A 176 -41.26 -7.40 12.15
C VAL A 176 -40.53 -8.11 11.01
N VAL A 177 -39.72 -7.34 10.28
CA VAL A 177 -38.74 -7.85 9.32
C VAL A 177 -37.35 -7.53 9.85
N ALA A 178 -36.53 -8.55 10.08
CA ALA A 178 -35.19 -8.40 10.64
C ALA A 178 -34.10 -8.70 9.61
N TYR A 179 -33.04 -7.91 9.67
CA TYR A 179 -31.81 -8.05 8.91
C TYR A 179 -30.66 -8.26 9.88
N SER A 180 -29.85 -9.30 9.68
CA SER A 180 -28.75 -9.67 10.58
C SER A 180 -27.45 -9.86 9.82
N THR A 181 -26.32 -9.54 10.47
CA THR A 181 -24.97 -9.75 9.94
C THR A 181 -24.34 -11.00 10.54
N ASP A 182 -23.72 -11.85 9.72
CA ASP A 182 -23.00 -13.05 10.20
C ASP A 182 -21.66 -12.66 10.84
N GLY A 183 -21.29 -13.30 11.95
CA GLY A 183 -20.03 -13.08 12.67
C GLY A 183 -20.03 -11.89 13.62
N GLU A 184 -21.14 -11.16 13.77
CA GLU A 184 -21.25 -9.98 14.64
C GLU A 184 -21.47 -10.34 16.12
N VAL A 185 -21.26 -9.37 17.01
CA VAL A 185 -21.21 -9.60 18.48
C VAL A 185 -22.54 -10.11 19.06
N LEU A 186 -23.69 -9.70 18.52
CA LEU A 186 -25.00 -10.16 18.97
C LEU A 186 -25.39 -11.52 18.37
N GLU A 187 -24.67 -12.06 17.37
CA GLU A 187 -24.95 -13.41 16.86
C GLU A 187 -24.90 -14.44 18.00
N TYR A 188 -23.86 -14.37 18.83
CA TYR A 188 -23.72 -15.24 20.00
C TYR A 188 -24.87 -15.04 21.00
N LEU A 189 -25.27 -13.79 21.26
CA LEU A 189 -26.38 -13.49 22.17
C LEU A 189 -27.72 -13.97 21.63
N ARG A 190 -27.99 -13.81 20.33
CA ARG A 190 -29.21 -14.29 19.64
C ARG A 190 -29.34 -15.81 19.68
N SER A 191 -28.22 -16.53 19.74
CA SER A 191 -28.23 -18.00 19.91
C SER A 191 -28.70 -18.46 21.29
N ILE A 192 -28.63 -17.60 22.31
CA ILE A 192 -28.99 -17.91 23.70
C ILE A 192 -30.30 -17.23 24.11
N LEU A 193 -30.58 -16.03 23.60
CA LEU A 193 -31.79 -15.24 23.86
C LEU A 193 -32.43 -14.85 22.53
N PRO A 194 -33.72 -15.19 22.30
CA PRO A 194 -34.32 -14.95 20.99
C PRO A 194 -34.69 -13.47 20.77
N PRO A 195 -34.42 -12.91 19.58
CA PRO A 195 -34.96 -11.63 19.16
C PRO A 195 -36.38 -11.75 18.61
N ILE A 196 -37.10 -10.63 18.58
CA ILE A 196 -38.37 -10.52 17.86
C ILE A 196 -38.02 -10.17 16.42
N GLN A 197 -38.16 -11.13 15.51
CA GLN A 197 -37.59 -11.01 14.17
C GLN A 197 -38.56 -11.30 13.02
N GLY A 198 -39.71 -11.92 13.28
CA GLY A 198 -40.71 -12.25 12.25
C GLY A 198 -40.08 -12.90 11.01
N ALA A 199 -40.03 -12.17 9.89
CA ALA A 199 -39.24 -12.56 8.72
C ALA A 199 -37.77 -12.10 8.85
N ALA A 200 -36.84 -13.04 8.96
CA ALA A 200 -35.42 -12.75 9.14
C ALA A 200 -34.60 -13.01 7.86
N TYR A 201 -33.62 -12.14 7.59
CA TYR A 201 -32.65 -12.23 6.49
C TYR A 201 -31.24 -12.07 7.03
N GLU A 202 -30.33 -12.95 6.63
CA GLU A 202 -28.91 -12.93 7.02
C GLU A 202 -28.05 -12.39 5.87
N TYR A 203 -27.08 -11.55 6.23
CA TYR A 203 -26.10 -10.95 5.33
C TYR A 203 -24.71 -11.40 5.73
N GLU A 204 -24.07 -12.09 4.80
CA GLU A 204 -22.64 -12.38 4.89
C GLU A 204 -21.88 -11.08 4.57
N VAL A 205 -21.08 -10.63 5.53
CA VAL A 205 -20.21 -9.44 5.41
C VAL A 205 -18.78 -9.88 5.67
N GLY A 206 -17.97 -9.96 4.63
CA GLY A 206 -16.62 -10.53 4.73
C GLY A 206 -16.62 -12.04 4.98
N THR A 207 -15.51 -12.59 5.49
CA THR A 207 -15.43 -14.02 5.84
C THR A 207 -15.20 -14.23 7.34
N PRO A 208 -15.83 -15.24 7.98
CA PRO A 208 -15.72 -15.50 9.42
C PRO A 208 -14.28 -15.72 9.96
N SER A 209 -13.33 -16.11 9.11
CA SER A 209 -11.93 -16.42 9.49
C SER A 209 -11.09 -15.21 9.92
N VAL A 210 -11.60 -13.98 9.81
CA VAL A 210 -10.88 -12.74 10.14
C VAL A 210 -10.96 -12.38 11.63
N LEU A 211 -11.98 -12.86 12.35
CA LEU A 211 -12.17 -12.56 13.77
C LEU A 211 -11.07 -13.18 14.67
N GLU A 212 -10.36 -14.20 14.19
CA GLU A 212 -9.31 -14.89 14.96
C GLU A 212 -7.88 -14.34 14.73
N SER A 213 -7.65 -13.46 13.75
CA SER A 213 -6.28 -13.18 13.26
C SER A 213 -5.86 -11.70 13.18
N VAL A 214 -6.70 -10.77 13.66
CA VAL A 214 -6.41 -9.33 13.69
C VAL A 214 -6.44 -8.83 15.15
N PRO A 215 -5.30 -8.42 15.72
CA PRO A 215 -5.26 -7.81 17.03
C PRO A 215 -6.14 -6.56 17.06
N GLY A 216 -7.22 -6.58 17.86
CA GLY A 216 -8.12 -5.44 18.04
C GLY A 216 -9.42 -5.49 17.23
N SER A 217 -9.59 -6.37 16.24
CA SER A 217 -10.90 -6.56 15.58
C SER A 217 -11.75 -7.53 16.40
N MET A 218 -12.42 -7.01 17.42
CA MET A 218 -13.50 -7.76 18.07
C MET A 218 -14.71 -7.79 17.12
N ALA A 219 -15.62 -8.75 17.33
CA ALA A 219 -16.95 -8.83 16.69
C ALA A 219 -17.76 -7.50 16.71
N ILE A 220 -17.35 -6.55 17.57
CA ILE A 220 -17.77 -5.15 17.61
C ILE A 220 -17.58 -4.42 16.27
N SER A 221 -16.60 -4.82 15.46
CA SER A 221 -16.24 -4.14 14.20
C SER A 221 -17.23 -4.41 13.06
N LEU A 222 -17.89 -5.58 13.07
CA LEU A 222 -18.97 -5.92 12.13
C LEU A 222 -20.32 -5.31 12.54
N HIS A 223 -20.45 -4.92 13.81
CA HIS A 223 -21.65 -4.34 14.41
C HIS A 223 -21.80 -2.84 14.10
N SER A 224 -21.71 -2.48 12.82
CA SER A 224 -21.73 -1.10 12.32
C SER A 224 -22.88 -0.88 11.34
N MET A 225 -23.76 0.07 11.66
CA MET A 225 -24.90 0.39 10.81
C MET A 225 -24.48 1.06 9.49
N ASP A 226 -23.38 1.81 9.44
CA ASP A 226 -22.85 2.34 8.18
C ASP A 226 -22.39 1.23 7.26
N LEU A 227 -21.72 0.21 7.82
CA LEU A 227 -21.23 -0.94 7.07
C LEU A 227 -22.40 -1.73 6.49
N LEU A 228 -23.38 -2.11 7.33
CA LEU A 228 -24.55 -2.86 6.90
C LEU A 228 -25.36 -2.09 5.85
N SER A 229 -25.63 -0.79 6.08
CA SER A 229 -26.31 0.06 5.09
C SER A 229 -25.52 0.14 3.78
N SER A 230 -24.18 0.21 3.83
CA SER A 230 -23.33 0.24 2.63
C SER A 230 -23.37 -1.07 1.86
N VAL A 231 -23.29 -2.22 2.55
CA VAL A 231 -23.40 -3.56 1.96
C VAL A 231 -24.77 -3.80 1.33
N MET A 232 -25.85 -3.37 1.99
CA MET A 232 -27.21 -3.45 1.43
C MET A 232 -27.39 -2.56 0.19
N ARG A 233 -26.58 -1.50 0.04
CA ARG A 233 -26.62 -0.56 -1.10
C ARG A 233 -25.83 -1.04 -2.29
N SER A 234 -24.69 -1.71 -2.08
CA SER A 234 -23.77 -2.11 -3.14
C SER A 234 -23.39 -3.57 -3.02
N GLN A 235 -23.87 -4.36 -3.99
CA GLN A 235 -23.48 -5.76 -4.12
C GLN A 235 -21.98 -5.88 -4.43
N ALA A 236 -21.44 -4.99 -5.27
CA ALA A 236 -20.02 -5.00 -5.62
C ALA A 236 -19.13 -4.73 -4.39
N PHE A 237 -19.54 -3.81 -3.51
CA PHE A 237 -18.86 -3.57 -2.23
C PHE A 237 -18.88 -4.82 -1.35
N ASN A 238 -20.03 -5.49 -1.24
CA ASN A 238 -20.12 -6.72 -0.46
C ASN A 238 -19.21 -7.83 -1.00
N THR A 239 -19.27 -8.07 -2.31
CA THR A 239 -18.41 -9.06 -2.99
C THR A 239 -16.93 -8.72 -2.78
N GLY A 240 -16.54 -7.46 -2.91
CA GLY A 240 -15.17 -7.02 -2.65
C GLY A 240 -14.71 -7.27 -1.22
N LEU A 241 -15.57 -7.02 -0.21
CA LEU A 241 -15.25 -7.32 1.19
C LEU A 241 -15.11 -8.82 1.49
N ILE A 242 -15.90 -9.66 0.81
CA ILE A 242 -15.78 -11.13 0.91
C ILE A 242 -14.47 -11.61 0.28
N GLU A 243 -14.12 -11.09 -0.90
CA GLU A 243 -12.89 -11.47 -1.62
C GLU A 243 -11.61 -10.87 -1.02
N GLN A 244 -11.70 -9.74 -0.32
CA GLN A 244 -10.62 -9.09 0.43
C GLN A 244 -10.95 -8.99 1.91
N ASN A 245 -10.91 -10.14 2.57
CA ASN A 245 -11.26 -10.25 3.98
C ASN A 245 -10.35 -9.43 4.93
N ARG A 246 -9.15 -9.03 4.49
CA ARG A 246 -8.24 -8.15 5.26
C ARG A 246 -8.62 -6.67 5.20
N ALA A 247 -9.49 -6.25 4.27
CA ALA A 247 -9.92 -4.86 4.13
C ALA A 247 -10.53 -4.30 5.42
N PHE A 248 -11.26 -5.12 6.18
CA PHE A 248 -11.83 -4.72 7.47
C PHE A 248 -10.78 -4.24 8.47
N SER A 249 -9.63 -4.93 8.53
CA SER A 249 -8.54 -4.57 9.44
C SER A 249 -7.88 -3.22 9.12
N VAL A 250 -8.16 -2.69 7.92
CA VAL A 250 -7.69 -1.39 7.44
C VAL A 250 -8.79 -0.34 7.61
N PHE A 251 -10.03 -0.66 7.21
CA PHE A 251 -11.17 0.27 7.30
C PHE A 251 -11.57 0.61 8.74
N THR A 252 -11.16 -0.22 9.71
CA THR A 252 -11.40 -0.01 11.14
C THR A 252 -10.16 0.43 11.90
N ASP A 253 -9.04 0.67 11.21
CA ASP A 253 -7.79 1.07 11.83
C ASP A 253 -7.78 2.57 12.19
N THR A 254 -7.81 2.85 13.49
CA THR A 254 -7.76 4.22 14.05
C THR A 254 -6.42 4.94 13.83
N GLY A 255 -5.35 4.21 13.50
CA GLY A 255 -4.07 4.77 13.06
C GLY A 255 -4.12 5.31 11.63
N LEU A 256 -5.04 4.78 10.81
CA LEU A 256 -5.24 5.16 9.41
C LEU A 256 -6.37 6.19 9.29
N TYR A 257 -7.52 5.75 8.76
CA TYR A 257 -8.65 6.60 8.36
C TYR A 257 -9.96 6.28 9.09
N ALA A 258 -9.95 5.32 10.02
CA ALA A 258 -11.08 5.13 10.93
C ALA A 258 -11.05 6.18 12.03
N ALA A 259 -12.19 6.79 12.33
CA ALA A 259 -12.29 7.81 13.38
C ALA A 259 -13.54 7.60 14.24
N ASP A 260 -13.51 8.13 15.47
CA ASP A 260 -14.73 8.25 16.26
C ASP A 260 -15.72 9.16 15.50
N THR A 261 -16.88 8.62 15.13
CA THR A 261 -17.91 9.32 14.36
C THR A 261 -18.49 10.54 15.09
N ARG A 262 -18.28 10.65 16.41
CA ARG A 262 -18.64 11.84 17.22
C ARG A 262 -17.57 12.93 17.21
N SER A 263 -16.35 12.62 16.77
CA SER A 263 -15.28 13.61 16.61
C SER A 263 -15.42 14.39 15.30
N ASP A 264 -14.78 15.57 15.22
CA ASP A 264 -14.73 16.35 13.98
C ASP A 264 -13.79 15.74 12.92
N LYS A 265 -13.10 14.64 13.23
CA LYS A 265 -12.32 13.90 12.25
C LYS A 265 -13.26 13.08 11.37
N ARG A 266 -13.04 13.17 10.07
CA ARG A 266 -13.78 12.37 9.08
C ARG A 266 -13.43 10.89 9.22
N ASP A 267 -14.44 10.06 9.37
CA ASP A 267 -14.35 8.60 9.37
C ASP A 267 -14.48 8.05 7.95
N PHE A 268 -13.68 7.03 7.61
CA PHE A 268 -13.65 6.44 6.28
C PHE A 268 -14.99 5.85 5.85
N MET A 269 -15.62 5.02 6.70
CA MET A 269 -16.87 4.35 6.37
C MET A 269 -18.04 5.33 6.28
N ALA A 270 -18.14 6.26 7.23
CA ALA A 270 -19.13 7.32 7.18
C ALA A 270 -18.95 8.18 5.91
N SER A 271 -17.71 8.49 5.52
CA SER A 271 -17.40 9.26 4.31
C SER A 271 -17.82 8.56 3.03
N LEU A 272 -17.55 7.25 2.89
CA LEU A 272 -18.00 6.45 1.75
C LEU A 272 -19.52 6.38 1.66
N HIS A 273 -20.18 6.06 2.78
CA HIS A 273 -21.63 5.96 2.83
C HIS A 273 -22.31 7.29 2.49
N ASN A 274 -21.81 8.41 3.04
CA ASN A 274 -22.37 9.73 2.78
C ASN A 274 -22.20 10.17 1.32
N ARG A 275 -21.06 9.85 0.70
CA ARG A 275 -20.84 10.12 -0.73
C ARG A 275 -21.73 9.26 -1.63
N GLN A 276 -21.94 8.00 -1.27
CA GLN A 276 -22.89 7.13 -1.99
C GLN A 276 -24.31 7.70 -1.97
N LEU A 277 -24.73 8.28 -0.84
CA LEU A 277 -26.04 8.92 -0.73
C LEU A 277 -26.13 10.20 -1.57
N ALA A 278 -25.03 10.96 -1.66
CA ALA A 278 -24.98 12.20 -2.43
C ALA A 278 -25.04 11.97 -3.95
N SER A 279 -24.57 10.82 -4.46
CA SER A 279 -24.59 10.50 -5.90
C SER A 279 -25.97 10.12 -6.46
N GLY A 280 -27.00 9.93 -5.60
CA GLY A 280 -28.34 9.51 -6.01
C GLY A 280 -28.42 8.03 -6.43
N THR A 281 -29.59 7.60 -6.91
CA THR A 281 -29.94 6.19 -7.19
C THR A 281 -29.66 5.70 -8.61
N ASN A 282 -29.06 6.51 -9.50
CA ASN A 282 -28.98 6.24 -10.95
C ASN A 282 -27.56 6.07 -11.52
N GLY A 283 -26.64 5.41 -10.82
CA GLY A 283 -25.32 5.02 -11.36
C GLY A 283 -24.50 4.14 -10.42
N SER A 284 -23.45 3.50 -10.95
CA SER A 284 -22.41 2.82 -10.15
C SER A 284 -21.74 3.85 -9.24
N GLY A 285 -21.96 3.74 -7.93
CA GLY A 285 -21.50 4.73 -6.97
C GLY A 285 -20.11 4.44 -6.42
N ILE A 286 -19.68 5.25 -5.47
CA ILE A 286 -18.36 5.10 -4.84
C ILE A 286 -18.19 3.74 -4.15
N LEU A 287 -19.26 3.17 -3.58
CA LEU A 287 -19.18 1.84 -2.98
C LEU A 287 -18.93 0.76 -4.04
N ASP A 288 -19.52 0.90 -5.23
CA ASP A 288 -19.26 -0.04 -6.33
C ASP A 288 -17.81 0.06 -6.81
N ALA A 289 -17.26 1.28 -6.90
CA ALA A 289 -15.86 1.51 -7.25
C ALA A 289 -14.90 0.86 -6.23
N VAL A 290 -15.09 1.11 -4.93
CA VAL A 290 -14.31 0.47 -3.86
C VAL A 290 -14.46 -1.05 -3.95
N GLY A 291 -15.67 -1.55 -4.14
CA GLY A 291 -15.95 -2.97 -4.28
C GLY A 291 -15.22 -3.64 -5.43
N VAL A 292 -15.16 -2.98 -6.59
CA VAL A 292 -14.42 -3.45 -7.77
C VAL A 292 -12.92 -3.44 -7.51
N ASP A 293 -12.37 -2.39 -6.92
CA ASP A 293 -10.93 -2.33 -6.64
C ASP A 293 -10.51 -3.34 -5.55
N LEU A 294 -11.35 -3.59 -4.56
CA LEU A 294 -11.15 -4.68 -3.60
C LEU A 294 -11.07 -6.03 -4.32
N GLN A 295 -11.94 -6.31 -5.30
CA GLN A 295 -11.89 -7.56 -6.06
C GLN A 295 -10.58 -7.68 -6.87
N LYS A 296 -10.06 -6.58 -7.43
CA LYS A 296 -8.76 -6.57 -8.11
C LYS A 296 -7.61 -6.89 -7.14
N ILE A 297 -7.64 -6.36 -5.92
CA ILE A 297 -6.69 -6.68 -4.85
C ILE A 297 -6.93 -8.10 -4.27
N GLY A 298 -7.98 -8.83 -4.73
CA GLY A 298 -8.52 -10.15 -4.33
C GLY A 298 -7.53 -11.19 -3.77
N THR A 299 -7.95 -12.32 -3.17
CA THR A 299 -6.98 -13.26 -2.53
C THR A 299 -5.84 -13.76 -3.44
N ARG A 300 -5.95 -13.52 -4.75
CA ARG A 300 -4.96 -13.73 -5.80
C ARG A 300 -4.13 -12.47 -6.14
N GLY A 301 -4.30 -11.38 -5.41
CA GLY A 301 -3.92 -9.97 -5.68
C GLY A 301 -2.56 -9.53 -5.12
N THR A 302 -1.94 -10.34 -4.28
CA THR A 302 -0.57 -10.18 -3.81
C THR A 302 0.00 -11.58 -3.64
N ALA A 303 0.82 -12.02 -4.59
CA ALA A 303 1.59 -13.26 -4.46
C ALA A 303 2.50 -13.21 -3.21
N PHE A 304 2.79 -12.02 -2.67
CA PHE A 304 3.61 -11.83 -1.48
C PHE A 304 2.88 -11.23 -0.28
N GLU A 305 3.23 -11.81 0.87
CA GLU A 305 3.28 -11.26 2.24
C GLU A 305 2.07 -10.47 2.77
N LYS A 306 1.67 -10.79 4.00
CA LYS A 306 0.46 -10.24 4.63
C LYS A 306 0.48 -8.72 4.77
N ASN A 307 1.65 -8.13 5.00
CA ASN A 307 1.79 -6.70 5.24
C ASN A 307 1.84 -5.91 3.93
N ILE A 308 2.43 -6.43 2.84
CA ILE A 308 2.34 -5.74 1.52
C ILE A 308 0.88 -5.60 1.09
N ASN A 309 0.08 -6.67 1.22
CA ASN A 309 -1.37 -6.61 0.99
C ASN A 309 -2.08 -5.59 1.88
N ARG A 310 -1.73 -5.54 3.17
CA ARG A 310 -2.27 -4.52 4.09
C ARG A 310 -1.88 -3.10 3.66
N GLY A 311 -0.66 -2.91 3.15
CA GLY A 311 -0.16 -1.66 2.57
C GLY A 311 -0.98 -1.23 1.34
N ALA A 312 -1.23 -2.15 0.41
CA ALA A 312 -2.04 -1.90 -0.77
C ALA A 312 -3.48 -1.50 -0.40
N LEU A 313 -4.10 -2.23 0.54
CA LEU A 313 -5.45 -1.92 1.04
C LEU A 313 -5.51 -0.56 1.78
N ALA A 314 -4.46 -0.18 2.50
CA ALA A 314 -4.40 1.13 3.14
C ALA A 314 -4.18 2.27 2.15
N THR A 315 -3.41 2.02 1.10
CA THR A 315 -3.24 2.96 -0.01
C THR A 315 -4.56 3.15 -0.77
N LEU A 316 -5.34 2.07 -0.96
CA LEU A 316 -6.71 2.15 -1.46
C LEU A 316 -7.61 2.99 -0.55
N ALA A 317 -7.56 2.74 0.77
CA ALA A 317 -8.33 3.53 1.73
C ALA A 317 -7.93 5.01 1.71
N GLU A 318 -6.63 5.32 1.59
CA GLU A 318 -6.10 6.67 1.43
C GLU A 318 -6.65 7.34 0.18
N TYR A 319 -6.55 6.65 -0.97
CA TYR A 319 -7.09 7.12 -2.25
C TYR A 319 -8.55 7.52 -2.10
N TYR A 320 -9.41 6.61 -1.65
CA TYR A 320 -10.83 6.90 -1.49
C TYR A 320 -11.12 7.91 -0.38
N TYR A 321 -10.30 8.00 0.67
CA TYR A 321 -10.46 9.00 1.71
C TYR A 321 -10.27 10.40 1.14
N PHE A 322 -9.20 10.65 0.38
CA PHE A 322 -8.89 11.97 -0.16
C PHE A 322 -9.54 12.27 -1.51
N GLU A 323 -10.04 11.27 -2.24
CA GLU A 323 -10.70 11.45 -3.53
C GLU A 323 -11.98 12.28 -3.42
N THR A 324 -12.14 13.23 -4.33
CA THR A 324 -13.30 14.13 -4.42
C THR A 324 -14.14 13.87 -5.67
N SER A 325 -13.61 13.15 -6.66
CA SER A 325 -14.30 12.74 -7.89
C SER A 325 -14.93 11.35 -7.74
N PRO A 326 -16.23 11.18 -8.05
CA PRO A 326 -16.90 9.89 -7.97
C PRO A 326 -16.62 8.96 -9.18
N THR A 327 -15.67 9.29 -10.07
CA THR A 327 -15.57 8.65 -11.42
C THR A 327 -14.18 8.16 -11.84
N SER A 328 -13.13 8.33 -11.04
CA SER A 328 -11.79 7.85 -11.41
C SER A 328 -11.61 6.39 -10.99
N LEU A 329 -12.01 5.48 -11.88
CA LEU A 329 -11.83 4.03 -11.79
C LEU A 329 -10.39 3.58 -12.13
N GLU A 330 -9.43 4.46 -11.92
CA GLU A 330 -8.14 4.44 -12.61
C GLU A 330 -6.96 4.35 -11.65
N PHE A 331 -7.22 4.30 -10.33
CA PHE A 331 -6.17 4.13 -9.31
C PHE A 331 -5.49 2.76 -9.38
N LEU A 332 -6.24 1.73 -9.77
CA LEU A 332 -5.76 0.36 -9.78
C LEU A 332 -6.10 -0.34 -11.10
N ASP A 333 -5.07 -0.82 -11.78
CA ASP A 333 -5.17 -1.55 -13.03
C ASP A 333 -4.75 -3.02 -12.84
N VAL A 334 -5.38 -3.92 -13.60
CA VAL A 334 -5.02 -5.34 -13.63
C VAL A 334 -4.09 -5.54 -14.81
N VAL A 335 -2.91 -6.08 -14.54
CA VAL A 335 -1.94 -6.52 -15.56
C VAL A 335 -1.95 -8.05 -15.62
N GLN A 336 -1.34 -8.63 -16.66
CA GLN A 336 -1.20 -10.08 -16.69
C GLN A 336 -0.26 -10.51 -15.55
N GLY A 337 -0.77 -11.36 -14.67
CA GLY A 337 -0.01 -11.87 -13.52
C GLY A 337 0.05 -10.91 -12.33
N GLY A 338 -0.60 -9.74 -12.36
CA GLY A 338 -0.42 -8.74 -11.31
C GLY A 338 -1.46 -7.62 -11.25
N ILE A 339 -1.19 -6.67 -10.35
CA ILE A 339 -1.91 -5.40 -10.22
C ILE A 339 -0.94 -4.22 -10.20
N THR A 340 -1.36 -3.09 -10.73
CA THR A 340 -0.62 -1.82 -10.71
C THR A 340 -1.42 -0.78 -9.95
N LEU A 341 -0.80 -0.14 -8.96
CA LEU A 341 -1.32 0.98 -8.18
C LEU A 341 -0.64 2.27 -8.67
N ASP A 342 -1.41 3.22 -9.18
CA ASP A 342 -0.91 4.54 -9.57
C ASP A 342 -1.02 5.52 -8.38
N LEU A 343 0.06 5.62 -7.62
CA LEU A 343 0.13 6.47 -6.43
C LEU A 343 0.03 7.96 -6.77
N SER A 344 0.39 8.35 -8.00
CA SER A 344 0.30 9.74 -8.46
C SER A 344 -1.15 10.24 -8.55
N LYS A 345 -2.14 9.34 -8.60
CA LYS A 345 -3.57 9.68 -8.60
C LYS A 345 -4.11 10.03 -7.21
N ILE A 346 -3.36 9.75 -6.15
CA ILE A 346 -3.75 10.15 -4.79
C ILE A 346 -3.60 11.67 -4.67
N ALA A 347 -4.64 12.32 -4.14
CA ALA A 347 -4.67 13.78 -4.02
C ALA A 347 -3.44 14.32 -3.28
N SER A 348 -2.85 15.40 -3.79
CA SER A 348 -1.65 16.03 -3.21
C SER A 348 -1.80 16.54 -1.77
N GLY A 349 -3.03 16.67 -1.27
CA GLY A 349 -3.34 16.97 0.12
C GLY A 349 -3.38 15.76 1.06
N SER A 350 -3.02 14.57 0.57
CA SER A 350 -2.96 13.35 1.36
C SER A 350 -1.89 13.40 2.45
N ASP A 351 -2.11 12.64 3.53
CA ASP A 351 -1.15 12.43 4.61
C ASP A 351 -0.21 11.25 4.37
N ARG A 352 -0.29 10.59 3.20
CA ARG A 352 0.59 9.51 2.72
C ARG A 352 0.65 8.26 3.60
N LYS A 353 -0.23 8.10 4.60
CA LYS A 353 -0.13 6.98 5.55
C LYS A 353 -0.22 5.60 4.90
N GLY A 354 -1.10 5.44 3.90
CA GLY A 354 -1.24 4.22 3.14
C GLY A 354 -0.02 3.95 2.26
N GLN A 355 0.41 4.98 1.51
CA GLN A 355 1.60 4.92 0.66
C GLN A 355 2.86 4.56 1.45
N ASP A 356 3.11 5.25 2.56
CA ASP A 356 4.28 5.06 3.41
C ASP A 356 4.26 3.66 4.05
N MET A 357 3.07 3.15 4.43
CA MET A 357 2.94 1.78 4.92
C MET A 357 3.23 0.75 3.84
N LEU A 358 2.76 0.96 2.60
CA LEU A 358 3.06 0.06 1.48
C LEU A 358 4.57 -0.01 1.23
N LEU A 359 5.22 1.14 1.07
CA LEU A 359 6.66 1.19 0.78
C LEU A 359 7.50 0.66 1.96
N ALA A 360 7.10 0.92 3.20
CA ALA A 360 7.78 0.36 4.37
C ALA A 360 7.66 -1.18 4.43
N ASN A 361 6.49 -1.72 4.08
CA ASN A 361 6.28 -3.16 4.04
C ASN A 361 7.05 -3.83 2.90
N ILE A 362 7.15 -3.19 1.73
CA ILE A 362 8.01 -3.65 0.63
C ILE A 362 9.48 -3.66 1.05
N LYS A 363 9.99 -2.56 1.63
CA LYS A 363 11.38 -2.48 2.13
C LYS A 363 11.68 -3.54 3.19
N SER A 364 10.76 -3.75 4.13
CA SER A 364 10.93 -4.77 5.17
C SER A 364 10.94 -6.18 4.57
N TRP A 365 10.08 -6.44 3.60
CA TRP A 365 10.02 -7.74 2.94
C TRP A 365 11.29 -8.03 2.14
N LEU A 366 11.75 -7.07 1.34
CA LEU A 366 13.01 -7.16 0.59
C LEU A 366 14.23 -7.36 1.52
N ALA A 367 14.26 -6.69 2.67
CA ALA A 367 15.33 -6.88 3.65
C ALA A 367 15.30 -8.27 4.30
N ASP A 368 14.12 -8.78 4.62
CA ASP A 368 13.94 -10.05 5.32
C ASP A 368 14.07 -11.27 4.40
N LYS A 369 13.70 -11.12 3.11
CA LYS A 369 13.66 -12.22 2.12
C LYS A 369 14.84 -12.20 1.17
N GLU A 370 15.15 -11.03 0.64
CA GLU A 370 16.16 -10.86 -0.41
C GLU A 370 17.48 -10.28 0.10
N ASN A 371 17.54 -9.91 1.39
CA ASN A 371 18.67 -9.18 1.98
C ASN A 371 18.99 -7.87 1.21
N LEU A 372 17.95 -7.25 0.66
CA LEU A 372 18.02 -5.99 -0.08
C LEU A 372 17.55 -4.81 0.79
N SER A 373 18.11 -3.63 0.58
CA SER A 373 17.70 -2.41 1.30
C SER A 373 17.70 -1.20 0.38
N PRO A 374 16.80 -1.18 -0.63
CA PRO A 374 16.77 -0.12 -1.63
C PRO A 374 16.26 1.20 -1.04
N ASP A 375 16.81 2.31 -1.53
CA ASP A 375 16.29 3.64 -1.20
C ASP A 375 15.18 4.05 -2.18
N LEU A 376 13.98 3.53 -1.95
CA LEU A 376 12.84 3.73 -2.87
C LEU A 376 12.41 5.20 -3.05
N GLY A 377 12.78 6.13 -2.16
CA GLY A 377 12.35 7.53 -2.27
C GLY A 377 10.82 7.73 -2.36
N GLU A 378 10.40 8.74 -3.13
CA GLU A 378 8.99 8.96 -3.49
C GLU A 378 8.63 8.18 -4.76
N VAL A 379 7.81 7.15 -4.61
CA VAL A 379 7.37 6.26 -5.70
C VAL A 379 6.02 6.75 -6.24
N GLN A 380 5.84 6.68 -7.57
CA GLN A 380 4.64 7.13 -8.27
C GLN A 380 3.77 5.97 -8.75
N ARG A 381 4.33 4.79 -8.97
CA ARG A 381 3.59 3.57 -9.31
C ARG A 381 4.17 2.37 -8.59
N VAL A 382 3.31 1.46 -8.15
CA VAL A 382 3.72 0.16 -7.61
C VAL A 382 3.02 -0.94 -8.36
N THR A 383 3.77 -1.85 -8.96
CA THR A 383 3.24 -3.05 -9.59
C THR A 383 3.63 -4.28 -8.78
N LEU A 384 2.63 -5.10 -8.46
CA LEU A 384 2.77 -6.28 -7.61
C LEU A 384 2.27 -7.50 -8.36
N GLN A 385 3.09 -8.54 -8.42
CA GLN A 385 2.61 -9.85 -8.85
C GLN A 385 1.49 -10.34 -7.95
N SER A 386 0.52 -10.97 -8.61
CA SER A 386 -0.72 -11.44 -8.06
C SER A 386 -1.00 -12.86 -8.56
N GLY A 387 -0.86 -13.85 -7.67
CA GLY A 387 -1.26 -15.23 -7.94
C GLY A 387 -0.07 -16.15 -8.12
N ALA A 388 -0.19 -17.11 -9.04
CA ALA A 388 0.90 -18.02 -9.42
C ALA A 388 1.13 -17.90 -10.93
N GLY A 389 2.35 -17.50 -11.31
CA GLY A 389 2.79 -17.38 -12.69
C GLY A 389 3.24 -15.97 -13.07
N SER A 390 3.82 -15.88 -14.26
CA SER A 390 4.55 -14.72 -14.76
C SER A 390 3.74 -13.42 -14.83
N LEU A 391 4.30 -12.38 -14.23
CA LEU A 391 4.01 -10.98 -14.44
C LEU A 391 4.47 -10.55 -15.85
N GLN A 392 3.58 -9.84 -16.54
CA GLN A 392 3.89 -9.21 -17.82
C GLN A 392 3.50 -7.74 -17.75
N VAL A 393 4.49 -6.87 -17.77
CA VAL A 393 4.34 -5.42 -17.60
C VAL A 393 5.08 -4.73 -18.73
N VAL A 394 4.35 -3.87 -19.45
CA VAL A 394 4.93 -2.93 -20.40
C VAL A 394 4.34 -1.57 -20.08
N VAL A 395 5.16 -0.74 -19.45
CA VAL A 395 4.87 0.68 -19.25
C VAL A 395 5.37 1.43 -20.48
N GLU A 396 4.46 2.12 -21.17
CA GLU A 396 4.80 2.94 -22.35
C GLU A 396 4.71 4.43 -21.98
N ASP A 397 5.78 5.18 -22.29
CA ASP A 397 5.80 6.63 -22.40
C ASP A 397 5.32 7.44 -21.17
N ASP A 398 5.83 7.15 -19.96
CA ASP A 398 5.83 8.12 -18.86
C ASP A 398 7.17 8.20 -18.12
N ASP A 399 7.36 9.26 -17.32
CA ASP A 399 8.56 9.54 -16.52
C ASP A 399 8.32 9.22 -15.03
N LYS A 400 7.53 8.18 -14.73
CA LYS A 400 7.13 7.87 -13.36
C LYS A 400 8.17 6.96 -12.72
N LYS A 401 8.50 7.26 -11.46
CA LYS A 401 9.29 6.36 -10.62
C LYS A 401 8.43 5.16 -10.18
N ASP A 402 8.78 3.99 -10.68
CA ASP A 402 8.07 2.75 -10.50
C ASP A 402 8.79 1.80 -9.54
N VAL A 403 8.00 1.02 -8.79
CA VAL A 403 8.50 -0.15 -8.05
C VAL A 403 7.73 -1.36 -8.55
N ILE A 404 8.43 -2.34 -9.12
CA ILE A 404 7.85 -3.53 -9.71
C ILE A 404 8.41 -4.77 -9.03
N LEU A 405 7.51 -5.60 -8.47
CA LEU A 405 7.84 -6.91 -7.86
C LEU A 405 7.27 -8.04 -8.72
N GLY A 406 8.15 -8.78 -9.39
CA GLY A 406 7.89 -9.86 -10.36
C GLY A 406 7.45 -11.17 -9.72
N GLY A 407 8.19 -11.63 -8.71
CA GLY A 407 7.74 -12.70 -7.84
C GLY A 407 8.07 -14.10 -8.31
N ASP A 408 7.09 -15.00 -8.25
CA ASP A 408 7.28 -16.37 -8.75
C ASP A 408 7.03 -16.41 -10.28
N GLY A 409 8.00 -16.90 -11.04
CA GLY A 409 7.82 -17.39 -12.42
C GLY A 409 8.21 -16.41 -13.50
N SER A 410 8.97 -16.86 -14.49
CA SER A 410 9.57 -16.06 -15.58
C SER A 410 8.82 -14.82 -16.07
N ASP A 411 9.19 -13.67 -15.52
CA ASP A 411 8.57 -12.38 -15.73
C ASP A 411 9.12 -11.66 -16.96
N GLN A 412 8.29 -10.78 -17.53
CA GLN A 412 8.74 -9.83 -18.54
C GLN A 412 8.28 -8.44 -18.14
N ILE A 413 9.23 -7.60 -17.78
CA ILE A 413 8.98 -6.28 -17.20
C ILE A 413 9.70 -5.23 -18.03
N SER A 414 8.98 -4.15 -18.34
CA SER A 414 9.51 -2.91 -18.92
C SER A 414 8.91 -1.74 -18.15
N ALA A 415 9.74 -0.99 -17.42
CA ALA A 415 9.30 0.06 -16.50
C ALA A 415 9.11 1.44 -17.17
N GLY A 416 9.73 1.67 -18.33
CA GLY A 416 9.42 2.84 -19.16
C GLY A 416 10.43 3.94 -18.94
N GLY A 417 10.01 5.16 -18.61
CA GLY A 417 10.92 6.20 -18.17
C GLY A 417 10.73 6.49 -16.69
N GLY A 418 11.75 6.99 -16.01
CA GLY A 418 11.72 7.14 -14.55
C GLY A 418 13.03 6.68 -13.93
N ASP A 419 13.15 6.82 -12.61
CA ASP A 419 14.25 6.20 -11.87
C ASP A 419 13.70 4.96 -11.18
N ASP A 420 13.64 3.83 -11.86
CA ASP A 420 12.81 2.69 -11.48
C ASP A 420 13.52 1.64 -10.62
N PHE A 421 12.73 0.90 -9.84
CA PHE A 421 13.19 -0.27 -9.11
C PHE A 421 12.45 -1.51 -9.58
N ILE A 422 13.17 -2.47 -10.13
CA ILE A 422 12.62 -3.71 -10.67
C ILE A 422 13.26 -4.90 -9.95
N PHE A 423 12.42 -5.78 -9.41
CA PHE A 423 12.84 -7.01 -8.76
C PHE A 423 12.14 -8.19 -9.45
N GLY A 424 12.91 -9.01 -10.17
CA GLY A 424 12.45 -10.24 -10.82
C GLY A 424 12.05 -11.30 -9.80
N LEU A 425 12.98 -11.63 -8.90
CA LEU A 425 12.87 -12.59 -7.79
C LEU A 425 13.11 -14.03 -8.24
N ASP A 426 12.09 -14.90 -8.27
CA ASP A 426 12.29 -16.33 -8.52
C ASP A 426 12.02 -16.65 -10.01
N ASP A 427 12.81 -17.58 -10.56
CA ASP A 427 12.80 -18.04 -11.96
C ASP A 427 13.45 -17.05 -12.95
N SER A 428 13.57 -17.46 -14.22
CA SER A 428 14.30 -16.71 -15.25
C SER A 428 13.50 -15.53 -15.82
N ASP A 429 13.97 -14.32 -15.60
CA ASP A 429 13.26 -13.08 -15.91
C ASP A 429 13.89 -12.26 -17.05
N ILE A 430 13.07 -11.40 -17.64
CA ILE A 430 13.53 -10.38 -18.59
C ILE A 430 13.11 -9.00 -18.09
N LEU A 431 14.09 -8.22 -17.63
CA LEU A 431 13.88 -6.92 -17.00
C LEU A 431 14.43 -5.80 -17.89
N ARG A 432 13.64 -4.73 -18.08
CA ARG A 432 14.05 -3.51 -18.78
C ARG A 432 13.72 -2.30 -17.91
N GLY A 433 14.74 -1.53 -17.53
CA GLY A 433 14.58 -0.26 -16.83
C GLY A 433 13.93 0.76 -17.76
N GLY A 434 14.68 1.12 -18.80
CA GLY A 434 14.24 2.05 -19.81
C GLY A 434 15.02 3.36 -19.68
N ALA A 435 14.36 4.50 -19.62
CA ALA A 435 15.06 5.78 -19.56
C ALA A 435 15.13 6.31 -18.12
N GLY A 436 16.33 6.56 -17.62
CA GLY A 436 16.55 7.16 -16.30
C GLY A 436 17.44 6.28 -15.42
N LYS A 437 17.55 6.60 -14.13
CA LYS A 437 18.47 5.88 -13.24
C LYS A 437 17.79 4.70 -12.60
N ASP A 438 17.97 3.54 -13.21
CA ASP A 438 17.27 2.33 -12.83
C ASP A 438 18.11 1.40 -11.96
N GLU A 439 17.44 0.68 -11.07
CA GLU A 439 18.01 -0.40 -10.26
C GLU A 439 17.24 -1.70 -10.51
N LEU A 440 17.90 -2.67 -11.16
CA LEU A 440 17.33 -3.95 -11.58
C LEU A 440 17.98 -5.09 -10.80
N HIS A 441 17.15 -5.97 -10.24
CA HIS A 441 17.57 -7.19 -9.57
C HIS A 441 16.89 -8.39 -10.25
N GLY A 442 17.67 -9.31 -10.82
CA GLY A 442 17.20 -10.56 -11.41
C GLY A 442 16.68 -11.50 -10.34
N GLY A 443 17.56 -11.99 -9.48
CA GLY A 443 17.21 -12.86 -8.35
C GLY A 443 17.73 -14.29 -8.56
N ASP A 444 16.90 -15.29 -8.33
CA ASP A 444 17.22 -16.70 -8.54
C ASP A 444 16.72 -17.14 -9.94
N GLY A 445 17.61 -17.42 -10.88
CA GLY A 445 17.23 -17.84 -12.23
C GLY A 445 18.27 -17.42 -13.26
N ASP A 446 18.23 -17.99 -14.47
CA ASP A 446 19.03 -17.44 -15.58
C ASP A 446 18.33 -16.17 -16.11
N ASP A 447 18.78 -14.98 -15.69
CA ASP A 447 18.10 -13.71 -15.94
C ASP A 447 18.69 -12.91 -17.11
N THR A 448 17.88 -12.02 -17.69
CA THR A 448 18.33 -11.03 -18.67
C THR A 448 17.90 -9.62 -18.29
N LEU A 449 18.87 -8.77 -17.96
CA LEU A 449 18.66 -7.40 -17.49
C LEU A 449 19.14 -6.39 -18.53
N TYR A 450 18.29 -5.44 -18.88
CA TYR A 450 18.65 -4.28 -19.69
C TYR A 450 18.44 -3.01 -18.86
N ALA A 451 19.50 -2.24 -18.67
CA ALA A 451 19.42 -0.89 -18.10
C ALA A 451 18.43 -0.03 -18.91
N GLY A 452 18.62 0.00 -20.24
CA GLY A 452 17.74 0.70 -21.17
C GLY A 452 16.56 -0.13 -21.70
N SER A 453 15.92 0.37 -22.76
CA SER A 453 14.81 -0.34 -23.44
C SER A 453 15.25 -1.62 -24.19
N GLY A 454 16.55 -1.82 -24.36
CA GLY A 454 17.16 -2.99 -24.98
C GLY A 454 18.69 -2.94 -24.99
N ALA A 455 19.32 -3.90 -25.68
CA ALA A 455 20.78 -4.07 -25.70
C ALA A 455 21.54 -2.90 -26.35
N ASP A 456 20.95 -2.28 -27.37
CA ASP A 456 21.56 -1.19 -28.14
C ASP A 456 20.94 0.17 -27.77
N ASP A 457 20.41 0.29 -26.55
CA ASP A 457 19.83 1.53 -26.06
C ASP A 457 20.93 2.59 -25.82
N ALA A 458 20.56 3.86 -26.00
CA ALA A 458 21.49 4.99 -25.91
C ALA A 458 21.18 5.90 -24.72
N ASP A 459 20.39 5.43 -23.75
CA ASP A 459 20.31 6.07 -22.45
C ASP A 459 21.71 6.18 -21.85
N THR A 460 21.96 7.29 -21.17
CA THR A 460 23.27 7.67 -20.61
C THR A 460 23.23 7.80 -19.09
N SER A 461 22.10 7.38 -18.50
CA SER A 461 21.86 7.42 -17.07
C SER A 461 22.78 6.44 -16.35
N GLU A 462 22.89 6.58 -15.03
CA GLU A 462 23.71 5.69 -14.22
C GLU A 462 22.81 4.60 -13.65
N ASN A 463 22.98 3.37 -14.12
CA ASN A 463 22.15 2.23 -13.75
C ASN A 463 22.87 1.24 -12.84
N ARG A 464 22.08 0.41 -12.17
CA ARG A 464 22.56 -0.64 -11.28
C ARG A 464 21.88 -1.95 -11.61
N LEU A 465 22.65 -2.92 -12.06
CA LEU A 465 22.15 -4.22 -12.48
C LEU A 465 22.75 -5.31 -11.59
N PHE A 466 21.88 -6.12 -11.00
CA PHE A 466 22.23 -7.24 -10.15
C PHE A 466 21.61 -8.51 -10.74
N GLY A 467 22.43 -9.45 -11.21
CA GLY A 467 21.97 -10.73 -11.77
C GLY A 467 21.39 -11.61 -10.66
N GLY A 468 22.25 -12.11 -9.79
CA GLY A 468 21.87 -12.90 -8.62
C GLY A 468 22.45 -14.30 -8.70
N TRP A 469 21.59 -15.32 -8.63
CA TRP A 469 21.98 -16.71 -8.76
C TRP A 469 21.48 -17.27 -10.10
N GLY A 470 22.40 -17.65 -10.98
CA GLY A 470 22.01 -18.19 -12.28
C GLY A 470 23.06 -17.84 -13.31
N ASN A 471 22.85 -18.19 -14.57
CA ASN A 471 23.72 -17.71 -15.65
C ASN A 471 23.05 -16.49 -16.28
N ASP A 472 23.43 -15.32 -15.80
CA ASP A 472 22.77 -14.07 -16.08
C ASP A 472 23.40 -13.34 -17.26
N THR A 473 22.60 -12.51 -17.92
CA THR A 473 23.06 -11.59 -18.96
C THR A 473 22.66 -10.16 -18.63
N LEU A 474 23.64 -9.28 -18.40
CA LEU A 474 23.43 -7.89 -18.00
C LEU A 474 23.90 -6.94 -19.11
N TYR A 475 23.05 -5.97 -19.48
CA TYR A 475 23.34 -4.90 -20.44
C TYR A 475 23.21 -3.53 -19.78
N GLY A 476 24.33 -2.84 -19.59
CA GLY A 476 24.42 -1.54 -18.91
C GLY A 476 23.94 -0.34 -19.73
N SER A 477 23.79 -0.46 -21.06
CA SER A 477 23.51 0.65 -22.00
C SER A 477 24.66 1.66 -22.11
N ALA A 478 24.43 2.96 -22.29
CA ALA A 478 25.53 3.93 -22.20
C ALA A 478 25.50 4.59 -20.83
N GLY A 479 26.60 5.22 -20.41
CA GLY A 479 26.63 5.97 -19.15
C GLY A 479 27.71 5.49 -18.20
N ARG A 480 27.38 5.43 -16.92
CA ARG A 480 28.31 4.90 -15.91
C ARG A 480 27.53 3.93 -15.07
N ASP A 481 27.67 2.67 -15.41
CA ASP A 481 26.82 1.63 -14.88
C ASP A 481 27.57 0.76 -13.87
N TYR A 482 26.81 0.19 -12.95
CA TYR A 482 27.30 -0.80 -12.00
C TYR A 482 26.64 -2.14 -12.32
N LEU A 483 27.45 -3.12 -12.72
CA LEU A 483 26.98 -4.46 -13.06
C LEU A 483 27.59 -5.47 -12.09
N SER A 484 26.72 -6.22 -11.40
CA SER A 484 27.09 -7.29 -10.49
C SER A 484 26.29 -8.53 -10.84
N ALA A 485 26.88 -9.48 -11.54
CA ALA A 485 26.13 -10.64 -11.98
C ALA A 485 25.87 -11.67 -10.87
N GLY A 486 26.72 -11.71 -9.84
CA GLY A 486 26.49 -12.57 -8.69
C GLY A 486 27.29 -13.87 -8.81
N GLY A 487 26.62 -15.02 -8.79
CA GLY A 487 27.30 -16.32 -8.81
C GLY A 487 26.91 -17.15 -10.02
N ASN A 488 27.87 -17.97 -10.46
CA ASN A 488 27.82 -18.94 -11.57
C ASN A 488 28.58 -18.44 -12.80
N THR A 489 27.97 -18.29 -13.98
CA THR A 489 28.73 -17.98 -15.19
C THR A 489 27.93 -17.00 -16.01
N ASP A 490 28.34 -15.74 -15.87
CA ASP A 490 27.52 -14.64 -16.34
C ASP A 490 28.15 -13.92 -17.52
N THR A 491 27.34 -13.14 -18.22
CA THR A 491 27.78 -12.26 -19.31
C THR A 491 27.41 -10.82 -18.97
N LEU A 492 28.40 -9.96 -18.82
CA LEU A 492 28.22 -8.55 -18.49
C LEU A 492 28.67 -7.68 -19.67
N ARG A 493 27.79 -6.80 -20.12
CA ARG A 493 28.02 -5.81 -21.17
C ARG A 493 27.78 -4.42 -20.64
N GLY A 494 28.84 -3.67 -20.29
CA GLY A 494 28.71 -2.30 -19.79
C GLY A 494 28.13 -1.37 -20.85
N GLY A 495 28.75 -1.39 -22.03
CA GLY A 495 28.37 -0.56 -23.17
C GLY A 495 29.32 0.63 -23.31
N ASP A 496 28.81 1.79 -23.73
CA ASP A 496 29.63 3.00 -23.90
C ASP A 496 29.65 3.80 -22.60
N GLY A 497 30.79 3.97 -21.93
CA GLY A 497 30.67 4.51 -20.59
C GLY A 497 31.92 4.61 -19.76
N PHE A 498 31.76 4.72 -18.45
CA PHE A 498 32.78 4.23 -17.51
C PHE A 498 32.08 3.26 -16.59
N ASP A 499 32.30 1.97 -16.78
CA ASP A 499 31.51 0.96 -16.09
C ASP A 499 32.27 0.29 -14.96
N ILE A 500 31.52 -0.19 -13.98
CA ILE A 500 32.04 -0.91 -12.82
C ILE A 500 31.47 -2.32 -12.85
N TYR A 501 32.35 -3.30 -12.99
CA TYR A 501 32.02 -4.72 -12.99
C TYR A 501 32.42 -5.32 -11.64
N ASP A 502 31.47 -5.81 -10.85
CA ASP A 502 31.73 -6.62 -9.66
C ASP A 502 31.44 -8.09 -10.00
N ILE A 503 32.50 -8.87 -10.13
CA ILE A 503 32.46 -10.21 -10.74
C ILE A 503 33.00 -11.30 -9.83
N ASP A 504 32.70 -12.54 -10.21
CA ASP A 504 33.37 -13.72 -9.69
C ASP A 504 34.44 -14.24 -10.69
N ASN A 505 35.02 -15.43 -10.44
CA ASN A 505 36.10 -15.94 -11.30
C ASN A 505 35.61 -16.67 -12.56
N LEU A 506 34.32 -16.70 -12.89
CA LEU A 506 33.77 -17.50 -14.00
C LEU A 506 33.11 -16.63 -15.07
N ASP A 507 32.95 -15.33 -14.82
CA ASP A 507 32.19 -14.42 -15.66
C ASP A 507 32.90 -14.07 -16.98
N THR A 508 32.11 -13.56 -17.91
CA THR A 508 32.55 -12.97 -19.16
C THR A 508 32.17 -11.50 -19.23
N ILE A 509 33.15 -10.63 -19.46
CA ILE A 509 32.96 -9.19 -19.66
C ILE A 509 33.16 -8.86 -21.14
N GLU A 510 32.21 -8.14 -21.72
CA GLU A 510 32.26 -7.57 -23.06
C GLU A 510 32.02 -6.06 -22.97
N ASP A 511 33.07 -5.26 -23.10
CA ASP A 511 32.99 -3.79 -23.01
C ASP A 511 33.31 -3.19 -24.39
N SER A 512 32.42 -2.35 -24.94
CA SER A 512 32.53 -1.88 -26.32
C SER A 512 33.54 -0.77 -26.51
N ASP A 513 33.83 0.01 -25.46
CA ASP A 513 34.70 1.18 -25.54
C ASP A 513 35.96 1.09 -24.64
N GLY A 514 36.07 -0.01 -23.88
CA GLY A 514 37.18 -0.36 -23.01
C GLY A 514 37.24 0.48 -21.74
N LYS A 515 36.24 1.28 -21.40
CA LYS A 515 36.31 2.20 -20.25
C LYS A 515 35.58 1.64 -19.05
N GLY A 516 36.34 1.28 -18.03
CA GLY A 516 35.73 0.86 -16.78
C GLY A 516 36.76 0.39 -15.75
N ALA A 517 36.27 -0.36 -14.78
CA ALA A 517 37.06 -1.04 -13.76
C ALA A 517 36.42 -2.38 -13.39
N VAL A 518 37.26 -3.41 -13.23
CA VAL A 518 36.83 -4.74 -12.80
C VAL A 518 37.22 -4.98 -11.35
N TYR A 519 36.26 -5.38 -10.53
CA TYR A 519 36.39 -5.73 -9.13
C TYR A 519 36.05 -7.19 -8.91
N ARG A 520 36.81 -7.84 -8.03
CA ARG A 520 36.49 -9.16 -7.49
C ARG A 520 36.42 -9.03 -5.98
N GLY A 521 35.21 -8.83 -5.46
CA GLY A 521 35.00 -8.39 -4.09
C GLY A 521 35.66 -7.02 -3.86
N SER A 522 36.43 -6.86 -2.79
CA SER A 522 37.04 -5.56 -2.47
C SER A 522 38.32 -5.22 -3.28
N MET A 523 38.72 -6.06 -4.25
CA MET A 523 39.98 -5.91 -4.96
C MET A 523 39.76 -5.56 -6.43
N GLN A 524 40.34 -4.45 -6.88
CA GLN A 524 40.35 -4.06 -8.27
C GLN A 524 41.44 -4.82 -9.04
N LEU A 525 41.11 -5.33 -10.21
CA LEU A 525 42.10 -5.84 -11.15
C LEU A 525 42.83 -4.65 -11.79
N THR A 526 44.15 -4.62 -11.66
CA THR A 526 44.99 -3.52 -12.16
C THR A 526 46.00 -3.97 -13.21
N GLY A 527 46.05 -5.26 -13.52
CA GLY A 527 46.98 -5.86 -14.47
C GLY A 527 48.25 -6.41 -13.83
N GLY A 528 49.28 -6.62 -14.64
CA GLY A 528 50.49 -7.33 -14.23
C GLY A 528 51.66 -7.15 -15.20
N THR A 529 52.82 -7.62 -14.75
CA THR A 529 54.06 -7.56 -15.52
C THR A 529 54.45 -8.96 -15.98
N ARG A 530 55.03 -9.06 -17.17
CA ARG A 530 55.68 -10.26 -17.68
C ARG A 530 57.20 -10.06 -17.62
N GLU A 531 57.87 -10.94 -16.86
CA GLU A 531 59.33 -10.93 -16.69
C GLU A 531 60.03 -11.84 -17.71
N GLU A 532 61.35 -11.70 -17.86
CA GLU A 532 62.14 -12.59 -18.72
C GLU A 532 62.07 -14.04 -18.21
N GLY A 533 61.57 -14.95 -19.05
CA GLY A 533 61.39 -16.38 -18.72
C GLY A 533 59.96 -16.78 -18.42
N ASP A 534 59.04 -15.82 -18.26
CA ASP A 534 57.61 -16.09 -18.16
C ASP A 534 57.03 -16.58 -19.49
N PRO A 535 55.98 -17.42 -19.47
CA PRO A 535 55.28 -17.84 -20.68
C PRO A 535 54.84 -16.64 -21.54
N GLU A 536 54.79 -16.83 -22.85
CA GLU A 536 54.35 -15.80 -23.77
C GLU A 536 52.90 -15.38 -23.43
N ASN A 537 52.65 -14.07 -23.50
CA ASN A 537 51.36 -13.45 -23.20
C ASN A 537 50.77 -13.76 -21.80
N THR A 538 51.61 -14.20 -20.86
CA THR A 538 51.22 -14.45 -19.47
C THR A 538 51.88 -13.39 -18.57
N TYR A 539 51.08 -12.72 -17.75
CA TYR A 539 51.49 -11.61 -16.88
C TYR A 539 51.05 -11.88 -15.45
N TYR A 540 51.82 -11.40 -14.48
CA TYR A 540 51.59 -11.62 -13.05
C TYR A 540 51.47 -10.28 -12.33
N GLY A 541 50.44 -10.10 -11.51
CA GLY A 541 50.24 -8.84 -10.79
C GLY A 541 49.06 -8.90 -9.82
N GLY A 542 49.18 -8.25 -8.67
CA GLY A 542 48.11 -8.23 -7.66
C GLY A 542 47.73 -9.59 -7.06
N GLY A 543 48.52 -10.64 -7.30
CA GLY A 543 48.19 -12.02 -6.94
C GLY A 543 47.42 -12.80 -8.01
N ASP A 544 47.20 -12.19 -9.17
CA ASP A 544 46.46 -12.75 -10.30
C ASP A 544 47.39 -13.12 -11.46
N VAL A 545 46.95 -14.10 -12.27
CA VAL A 545 47.59 -14.52 -13.51
C VAL A 545 46.72 -14.08 -14.69
N TYR A 546 47.28 -13.28 -15.58
CA TYR A 546 46.61 -12.75 -16.76
C TYR A 546 47.19 -13.42 -18.02
N VAL A 547 46.35 -14.07 -18.83
CA VAL A 547 46.75 -14.73 -20.08
C VAL A 547 46.00 -14.07 -21.23
N LEU A 548 46.74 -13.43 -22.14
CA LEU A 548 46.17 -12.76 -23.31
C LEU A 548 46.27 -13.66 -24.55
N ASP A 549 45.13 -14.06 -25.12
CA ASP A 549 45.05 -14.83 -26.37
C ASP A 549 44.29 -14.01 -27.42
N GLY A 550 45.04 -13.40 -28.35
CA GLY A 550 44.48 -12.43 -29.28
C GLY A 550 43.94 -11.19 -28.54
N THR A 551 42.63 -11.00 -28.57
CA THR A 551 41.92 -9.93 -27.84
C THR A 551 41.16 -10.47 -26.63
N THR A 552 41.32 -11.74 -26.27
CA THR A 552 40.66 -12.34 -25.11
C THR A 552 41.63 -12.40 -23.94
N LEU A 553 41.34 -11.69 -22.87
CA LEU A 553 42.12 -11.69 -21.64
C LEU A 553 41.49 -12.64 -20.62
N ARG A 554 42.21 -13.70 -20.25
CA ARG A 554 41.79 -14.65 -19.20
C ARG A 554 42.49 -14.35 -17.89
N VAL A 555 41.74 -14.19 -16.81
CA VAL A 555 42.29 -13.95 -15.46
C VAL A 555 42.09 -15.19 -14.59
N ASN A 556 43.18 -15.73 -14.06
CA ASN A 556 43.25 -16.97 -13.28
C ASN A 556 42.61 -18.21 -13.95
N GLY A 557 42.45 -18.17 -15.27
CA GLY A 557 41.89 -19.28 -16.05
C GLY A 557 40.36 -19.40 -16.00
N GLY A 558 39.65 -18.46 -15.37
CA GLY A 558 38.19 -18.47 -15.29
C GLY A 558 37.58 -17.20 -15.90
N LEU A 559 37.78 -16.03 -15.27
CA LEU A 559 37.27 -14.74 -15.75
C LEU A 559 37.77 -14.48 -17.16
N THR A 560 36.85 -14.15 -18.05
CA THR A 560 37.14 -13.86 -19.46
C THR A 560 36.75 -12.42 -19.77
N ILE A 561 37.68 -11.63 -20.28
CA ILE A 561 37.41 -10.28 -20.80
C ILE A 561 37.64 -10.34 -22.31
N GLU A 562 36.56 -10.20 -23.06
CA GLU A 562 36.59 -10.23 -24.51
C GLU A 562 36.89 -8.83 -25.08
N ASN A 563 37.47 -8.79 -26.28
CA ASN A 563 37.84 -7.56 -26.98
C ASN A 563 38.79 -6.63 -26.21
N TYR A 564 39.65 -7.17 -25.34
CA TYR A 564 40.65 -6.42 -24.58
C TYR A 564 41.81 -5.92 -25.45
N HIS A 565 42.10 -4.63 -25.38
CA HIS A 565 43.22 -3.95 -26.03
C HIS A 565 44.29 -3.53 -25.02
N LYS A 566 45.40 -4.28 -24.98
CA LYS A 566 46.55 -4.03 -24.09
C LYS A 566 47.05 -2.58 -24.12
N ASP A 567 47.18 -1.99 -25.31
CA ASP A 567 47.75 -0.66 -25.51
C ASP A 567 46.79 0.48 -25.13
N ALA A 568 45.49 0.20 -25.09
CA ALA A 568 44.48 1.15 -24.63
C ALA A 568 44.25 1.07 -23.11
N HIS A 569 44.78 0.02 -22.47
CA HIS A 569 44.60 -0.25 -21.04
C HIS A 569 43.13 -0.41 -20.66
N ASP A 570 42.40 -1.18 -21.47
CA ASP A 570 40.97 -1.40 -21.29
C ASP A 570 40.66 -1.83 -19.85
N LEU A 571 39.56 -1.30 -19.32
CA LEU A 571 39.06 -1.54 -17.98
C LEU A 571 40.06 -1.18 -16.85
N GLY A 572 41.04 -0.33 -17.14
CA GLY A 572 42.08 0.06 -16.19
C GLY A 572 43.05 -1.07 -15.86
N ILE A 573 43.14 -2.10 -16.70
CA ILE A 573 44.05 -3.23 -16.54
C ILE A 573 45.31 -2.97 -17.37
N PHE A 574 46.46 -2.84 -16.69
CA PHE A 574 47.74 -2.51 -17.32
C PHE A 574 48.63 -3.76 -17.42
N LEU A 575 48.82 -4.28 -18.63
CA LEU A 575 49.76 -5.38 -18.88
C LEU A 575 51.08 -4.83 -19.45
N LYS A 576 52.21 -5.12 -18.80
CA LYS A 576 53.54 -4.62 -19.18
C LYS A 576 54.53 -5.76 -19.39
N THR A 577 55.52 -5.58 -20.25
CA THR A 577 56.66 -6.50 -20.37
C THR A 577 57.91 -5.77 -19.89
N GLU A 578 58.76 -6.43 -19.08
CA GLU A 578 59.93 -5.76 -18.47
C GLU A 578 60.90 -5.12 -19.48
N ASP A 579 60.92 -5.59 -20.73
CA ASP A 579 61.73 -5.02 -21.81
C ASP A 579 61.18 -3.69 -22.36
N ASP A 580 59.98 -3.26 -21.93
CA ASP A 580 59.34 -2.01 -22.38
C ASP A 580 59.88 -0.76 -21.63
N ASP A 581 60.77 -0.92 -20.64
CA ASP A 581 61.51 0.18 -20.00
C ASP A 581 62.89 0.38 -20.69
N ASP A 582 62.90 1.20 -21.74
CA ASP A 582 64.05 1.99 -22.25
C ASP A 582 65.47 1.38 -22.13
N GLU A 583 65.88 0.54 -23.08
CA GLU A 583 67.32 0.32 -23.38
C GLU A 583 68.00 1.53 -24.07
N ASP A 584 67.32 2.67 -24.25
CA ASP A 584 67.85 3.85 -24.97
C ASP A 584 67.57 5.21 -24.29
N ALA A 585 67.38 5.27 -22.96
CA ALA A 585 67.43 6.55 -22.27
C ALA A 585 68.91 7.03 -22.14
N PRO A 586 69.31 8.18 -22.72
CA PRO A 586 70.66 8.69 -22.51
C PRO A 586 70.84 9.02 -21.03
N ASP A 587 71.94 8.55 -20.44
CA ASP A 587 72.42 8.94 -19.12
C ASP A 587 72.63 10.46 -19.07
N VAL A 588 71.58 11.20 -18.74
CA VAL A 588 71.64 12.60 -18.40
C VAL A 588 72.07 12.65 -16.95
N GLY A 589 73.39 12.71 -16.75
CA GLY A 589 74.00 12.85 -15.44
C GLY A 589 73.38 13.96 -14.58
N PRO A 590 73.80 14.11 -13.31
CA PRO A 590 73.15 15.01 -12.36
C PRO A 590 73.08 16.46 -12.88
N ALA A 591 71.95 17.14 -12.60
CA ALA A 591 71.66 18.50 -13.03
C ALA A 591 72.87 19.45 -12.94
N GLU A 592 73.13 20.19 -14.02
CA GLU A 592 74.31 21.05 -14.17
C GLU A 592 74.31 22.24 -13.20
N ASN A 593 73.15 22.63 -12.67
CA ASN A 593 73.04 23.67 -11.64
C ASN A 593 71.79 23.50 -10.75
N LYS A 594 71.99 23.30 -9.45
CA LYS A 594 70.88 23.24 -8.48
C LYS A 594 70.48 24.66 -8.07
N LYS A 595 69.42 25.22 -8.65
CA LYS A 595 68.77 26.46 -8.19
C LYS A 595 67.40 26.14 -7.60
N SER A 596 67.06 26.78 -6.48
CA SER A 596 65.70 26.74 -5.94
C SER A 596 64.86 27.84 -6.58
N PRO A 597 63.83 27.53 -7.39
CA PRO A 597 62.87 28.53 -7.85
C PRO A 597 62.07 29.16 -6.70
N ILE A 598 61.52 30.33 -6.98
CA ILE A 598 60.54 31.00 -6.11
C ILE A 598 59.16 30.53 -6.58
N VAL A 599 58.36 30.01 -5.63
CA VAL A 599 56.96 29.62 -5.87
C VAL A 599 56.06 30.72 -5.32
N ILE A 600 55.09 31.17 -6.13
CA ILE A 600 54.09 32.16 -5.74
C ILE A 600 52.73 31.51 -5.95
N ASP A 601 51.99 31.35 -4.86
CA ASP A 601 50.59 30.97 -4.86
C ASP A 601 49.74 32.15 -5.38
N LEU A 602 49.07 31.97 -6.52
CA LEU A 602 48.33 33.02 -7.22
C LEU A 602 46.81 32.93 -7.02
N ASP A 603 46.29 31.78 -6.62
CA ASP A 603 44.88 31.50 -6.36
C ASP A 603 44.54 31.47 -4.86
N GLY A 604 45.55 31.40 -3.99
CA GLY A 604 45.44 31.64 -2.55
C GLY A 604 45.03 30.43 -1.73
N ASP A 605 45.18 29.21 -2.26
CA ASP A 605 44.84 27.96 -1.59
C ASP A 605 46.04 27.26 -0.89
N GLY A 606 47.25 27.81 -1.05
CA GLY A 606 48.48 27.33 -0.45
C GLY A 606 49.46 26.71 -1.46
N VAL A 607 50.61 26.25 -0.96
CA VAL A 607 51.62 25.61 -1.83
C VAL A 607 51.40 24.09 -1.91
N GLU A 608 50.92 23.60 -3.05
CA GLU A 608 50.78 22.16 -3.35
C GLU A 608 52.08 21.53 -3.89
N THR A 609 52.52 20.45 -3.24
CA THR A 609 53.71 19.67 -3.65
C THR A 609 53.31 18.28 -4.14
N VAL A 610 53.94 17.78 -5.21
CA VAL A 610 53.71 16.42 -5.74
C VAL A 610 54.94 15.54 -5.56
N ALA A 611 54.77 14.25 -5.26
CA ALA A 611 55.88 13.34 -5.06
C ALA A 611 56.71 13.09 -6.34
N MET A 612 57.97 12.70 -6.15
CA MET A 612 58.98 12.59 -7.21
C MET A 612 58.64 11.52 -8.26
N ASP A 613 57.75 10.58 -7.95
CA ASP A 613 57.27 9.47 -8.77
C ASP A 613 56.12 9.84 -9.73
N LYS A 614 55.64 11.10 -9.71
CA LYS A 614 54.57 11.58 -10.59
C LYS A 614 55.07 12.29 -11.86
N ASP A 615 56.34 12.10 -12.22
CA ASP A 615 56.97 12.51 -13.50
C ASP A 615 56.56 13.90 -14.01
N ARG A 616 56.84 14.93 -13.22
CA ARG A 616 56.64 16.33 -13.61
C ARG A 616 57.96 16.93 -14.09
N TYR A 617 57.93 17.64 -15.22
CA TYR A 617 59.13 18.21 -15.85
C TYR A 617 58.96 19.71 -16.12
N PHE A 618 59.96 20.51 -15.74
CA PHE A 618 60.00 21.94 -16.02
C PHE A 618 61.36 22.34 -16.59
N ASP A 619 61.34 23.28 -17.55
CA ASP A 619 62.55 23.95 -18.00
C ASP A 619 62.82 25.13 -17.04
N HIS A 620 63.73 24.92 -16.09
CA HIS A 620 63.97 25.85 -15.00
C HIS A 620 64.83 27.06 -15.41
N ASP A 621 65.56 27.00 -16.51
CA ASP A 621 66.49 28.04 -16.97
C ASP A 621 66.22 28.52 -18.41
N ALA A 622 65.12 28.07 -19.02
CA ALA A 622 64.67 28.38 -20.37
C ALA A 622 65.69 27.98 -21.45
N ASN A 623 66.46 26.92 -21.21
CA ASN A 623 67.46 26.42 -22.15
C ASN A 623 66.88 25.44 -23.20
N GLY A 624 65.59 25.09 -23.07
CA GLY A 624 64.86 24.16 -23.95
C GLY A 624 64.81 22.72 -23.46
N MET A 625 65.46 22.40 -22.33
CA MET A 625 65.49 21.08 -21.71
C MET A 625 64.64 21.08 -20.44
N ARG A 626 63.75 20.10 -20.28
CA ARG A 626 62.90 20.00 -19.08
C ARG A 626 63.47 18.98 -18.11
N GLU A 627 63.58 19.35 -16.85
CA GLU A 627 64.13 18.53 -15.78
C GLU A 627 63.02 18.06 -14.82
N ARG A 628 63.17 16.84 -14.29
CA ARG A 628 62.17 16.24 -13.39
C ARG A 628 62.15 16.92 -12.02
N THR A 629 60.96 17.16 -11.48
CA THR A 629 60.75 17.81 -10.20
C THR A 629 59.74 17.08 -9.30
N ALA A 630 59.92 17.24 -7.99
CA ALA A 630 59.21 16.52 -6.91
C ALA A 630 58.45 17.43 -5.93
N TRP A 631 58.07 18.65 -6.34
CA TRP A 631 57.66 19.63 -5.32
C TRP A 631 56.70 20.75 -5.75
N ALA A 632 56.16 20.78 -6.97
CA ALA A 632 55.11 21.75 -7.34
C ALA A 632 54.10 21.17 -8.33
N SER A 633 52.81 21.39 -8.08
CA SER A 633 51.68 21.00 -8.95
C SER A 633 51.59 21.84 -10.23
N ALA A 634 50.99 21.30 -11.29
CA ALA A 634 50.90 21.95 -12.61
C ALA A 634 49.93 23.15 -12.68
N MET A 635 49.12 23.34 -11.63
CA MET A 635 48.13 24.42 -11.55
C MET A 635 48.72 25.77 -11.09
N MET A 636 50.01 25.80 -10.75
CA MET A 636 50.72 27.02 -10.32
C MET A 636 51.32 27.81 -11.49
N GLY A 637 51.21 29.14 -11.44
CA GLY A 637 51.94 30.04 -12.33
C GLY A 637 53.39 30.20 -11.91
N PHE A 638 54.35 29.89 -12.79
CA PHE A 638 55.78 29.99 -12.49
C PHE A 638 56.41 31.30 -12.99
N TRP A 639 57.33 31.86 -12.21
CA TRP A 639 58.22 32.94 -12.64
C TRP A 639 59.68 32.58 -12.32
N CYS A 640 60.48 32.30 -13.35
CA CYS A 640 61.92 32.18 -13.21
C CYS A 640 62.55 33.57 -13.35
N ALA A 641 63.07 34.12 -12.25
CA ALA A 641 63.98 35.27 -12.34
C ALA A 641 65.34 34.76 -12.84
N THR A 642 65.72 35.17 -14.06
CA THR A 642 67.01 34.85 -14.71
C THR A 642 68.20 35.28 -13.88
#